data_AF-A0A971HUQ3-F1
#
_entry.id   AF-A0A971HUQ3-F1
#
_cell.length_a   1.000
_cell.length_b   1.000
_cell.length_c   1.000
_cell.angle_alpha   90.00
_cell.angle_beta   90.00
_cell.angle_gamma   90.00
#
_symmetry.space_group_name_H-M   'P 1'
#
loop_
_entity.id
_entity.type
_entity.pdbx_description
1 polymer ?
#
loop_
_entity_poly.entity_id
_entity_poly.type
_entity_poly.pdbx_seq_one_letter_code
_entity_poly.pdbx_strand_id
1 'polypeptide(L)'
;MSNPGFMSMRWLRMHIKEIIWATVILFLLSLFVIGYGTTKINEQNEEKQRQNEAAMAAEDKSAAPFPSHMTEKLNMPVIHVSYPTETASLTSVIDVKTLWQSMKSLQGFDEVSQMPKGIREYYMGMFKERAINTLVTEALADMYATAVKIKPNFDVKALVEADRARITPAEFDRRLRNEGITSEEYGKEKIKAMVFSAIQQQILKPIPFASATEDVVKNFYEENKHRFALDDKISFNHLLVSPDDFSGKTEVAEEAIKEYYDKNTSEFLSGNRVKVSHILLNFRDQKYLDTIPVSEADLREAYENNRAKYVTGEEVKARHILIKTKDKAELEDSSASAEKVKIEDILNRAKSGEDFAELAREFSEDSSANNGGDLGQFGRGTMVEPFENAAFNAKIGDIVGPVRTQFGYHIIKVEDKIPATDKSFEDVKADLIAEFKITQAELKASAEMQNARNQIFYSGKQFNDFINLSNAESAKNKGLLPVFFNGKITKDYDPKDAQILRAEIADFSGAILPEIEKAVFSLKLGEVSEIVKTIKGFHLLKVEEILEPIQLSYSDEVKQTIKAKLDAEERNKLAAKYAEQLKKENPSADVLKLVEAYTQKEKESKISFEGLPYSKNPGFAANELFEGLGLFSDNGRTYVSEIHTALANLLKGDWKNKVAGPFKTQFGWHFIEVTDYENNRYESFDLVKDSVRQMLVLEANQAEVQKFYEENKEQFAVPASREVRQIIASSEKNANEAYDRLNKGEIFVLIAKSYSIDGVQAGTLTTMEKGKVSTELAEAVWALTKGQYTKPVKTPYGYVIALYEGNEVLEGTRPLNEVEVGIRQQLRQQYSMSAFESFFKGLLAKAYVTRNDKLIKEM
;
A
#
# COMPACT_ATOMS: atom_id res chain seq x y z
N MET A 1 23.39 79.13 -10.91
CA MET A 1 24.32 79.45 -12.01
C MET A 1 24.14 78.42 -13.12
N SER A 2 23.92 78.91 -14.34
CA SER A 2 24.01 78.30 -15.68
C SER A 2 23.35 76.92 -15.99
N ASN A 3 22.34 77.02 -16.84
CA ASN A 3 21.53 76.02 -17.55
C ASN A 3 22.37 75.20 -18.57
N PRO A 4 22.23 73.85 -18.69
CA PRO A 4 22.90 73.09 -19.75
C PRO A 4 22.10 73.21 -21.06
N GLY A 5 22.80 73.64 -22.11
CA GLY A 5 22.24 74.05 -23.40
C GLY A 5 21.64 72.91 -24.22
N PHE A 6 20.47 73.20 -24.79
CA PHE A 6 19.84 72.46 -25.88
C PHE A 6 20.76 72.36 -27.09
N MET A 7 20.88 71.16 -27.68
CA MET A 7 21.54 70.94 -28.96
C MET A 7 20.93 71.84 -30.05
N SER A 8 21.78 72.53 -30.80
CA SER A 8 21.33 73.41 -31.88
C SER A 8 20.65 72.61 -33.00
N MET A 9 19.54 73.12 -33.56
CA MET A 9 18.86 72.54 -34.74
C MET A 9 19.79 72.34 -35.95
N ARG A 10 20.94 73.04 -35.98
CA ARG A 10 21.95 72.91 -37.04
C ARG A 10 22.72 71.60 -36.96
N TRP A 11 23.01 71.12 -35.75
CA TRP A 11 23.65 69.82 -35.51
C TRP A 11 22.69 68.66 -35.88
N LEU A 12 21.42 68.78 -35.47
CA LEU A 12 20.39 67.80 -35.79
C LEU A 12 20.13 67.69 -37.29
N ARG A 13 20.18 68.81 -38.04
CA ARG A 13 20.06 68.80 -39.52
C ARG A 13 21.28 68.20 -40.22
N MET A 14 22.49 68.41 -39.71
CA MET A 14 23.71 67.86 -40.30
C MET A 14 23.77 66.34 -40.16
N HIS A 15 23.34 65.81 -39.01
CA HIS A 15 23.47 64.39 -38.70
C HIS A 15 22.17 63.60 -38.84
N ILE A 16 21.08 64.21 -39.33
CA ILE A 16 19.78 63.53 -39.46
C ILE A 16 19.86 62.30 -40.36
N LYS A 17 20.67 62.35 -41.42
CA LYS A 17 20.88 61.20 -42.32
C LYS A 17 21.64 60.08 -41.63
N GLU A 18 22.65 60.41 -40.82
CA GLU A 18 23.46 59.44 -40.08
C GLU A 18 22.65 58.81 -38.93
N ILE A 19 21.80 59.61 -38.27
CA ILE A 19 20.86 59.12 -37.26
C ILE A 19 19.86 58.17 -37.89
N ILE A 20 19.24 58.53 -39.04
CA ILE A 20 18.31 57.65 -39.76
C ILE A 20 19.01 56.35 -40.19
N TRP A 21 20.23 56.42 -40.71
CA TRP A 21 20.98 55.22 -41.07
C TRP A 21 21.34 54.37 -39.84
N ALA A 22 21.70 54.98 -38.71
CA ALA A 22 21.94 54.27 -37.47
C ALA A 22 20.68 53.59 -36.92
N THR A 23 19.51 54.25 -36.97
CA THR A 23 18.23 53.61 -36.58
C THR A 23 17.82 52.50 -37.52
N VAL A 24 18.03 52.64 -38.84
CA VAL A 24 17.73 51.58 -39.82
C VAL A 24 18.66 50.38 -39.60
N ILE A 25 19.96 50.61 -39.34
CA ILE A 25 20.92 49.54 -39.04
C ILE A 25 20.58 48.84 -37.72
N LEU A 26 20.23 49.60 -36.67
CA LEU A 26 19.78 49.03 -35.39
C LEU A 26 18.47 48.26 -35.54
N PHE A 27 17.54 48.73 -36.38
CA PHE A 27 16.30 48.03 -36.68
C PHE A 27 16.55 46.73 -37.45
N LEU A 28 17.42 46.74 -38.46
CA LEU A 28 17.79 45.54 -39.21
C LEU A 28 18.58 44.53 -38.35
N LEU A 29 19.48 44.99 -37.48
CA LEU A 29 20.15 44.15 -36.48
C LEU A 29 19.15 43.56 -35.48
N SER A 30 18.14 44.32 -35.06
CA SER A 30 17.08 43.79 -34.19
C SER A 30 16.24 42.71 -34.87
N LEU A 31 15.92 42.88 -36.16
CA LEU A 31 15.23 41.87 -36.95
C LEU A 31 16.09 40.62 -37.18
N PHE A 32 17.40 40.76 -37.34
CA PHE A 32 18.33 39.64 -37.47
C PHE A 32 18.49 38.88 -36.14
N VAL A 33 18.58 39.57 -35.00
CA VAL A 33 18.65 38.94 -33.66
C VAL A 33 17.32 38.26 -33.31
N ILE A 34 16.18 38.86 -33.65
CA ILE A 34 14.86 38.24 -33.47
C ILE A 34 14.72 37.04 -34.39
N GLY A 35 15.09 37.14 -35.67
CA GLY A 35 15.00 36.04 -36.64
C GLY A 35 15.94 34.87 -36.35
N TYR A 36 17.17 35.13 -35.91
CA TYR A 36 18.13 34.10 -35.53
C TYR A 36 17.82 33.49 -34.16
N GLY A 37 17.23 34.29 -33.25
CA GLY A 37 16.73 33.82 -31.96
C GLY A 37 15.49 32.93 -32.11
N THR A 38 14.56 33.29 -33.00
CA THR A 38 13.35 32.48 -33.26
C THR A 38 13.67 31.18 -33.99
N THR A 39 14.61 31.16 -34.93
CA THR A 39 15.03 29.90 -35.59
C THR A 39 15.72 28.97 -34.60
N LYS A 40 16.61 29.47 -33.74
CA LYS A 40 17.32 28.63 -32.76
C LYS A 40 16.41 28.11 -31.65
N ILE A 41 15.41 28.91 -31.24
CA ILE A 41 14.35 28.48 -30.31
C ILE A 41 13.43 27.45 -30.98
N ASN A 42 13.08 27.63 -32.25
CA ASN A 42 12.29 26.65 -33.00
C ASN A 42 13.05 25.34 -33.20
N GLU A 43 14.34 25.38 -33.55
CA GLU A 43 15.18 24.18 -33.65
C GLU A 43 15.32 23.48 -32.30
N GLN A 44 15.49 24.20 -31.20
CA GLN A 44 15.50 23.62 -29.85
C GLN A 44 14.15 23.03 -29.44
N ASN A 45 13.05 23.68 -29.84
CA ASN A 45 11.71 23.18 -29.59
C ASN A 45 11.38 21.96 -30.45
N GLU A 46 11.83 21.93 -31.71
CA GLU A 46 11.71 20.78 -32.63
C GLU A 46 12.59 19.62 -32.20
N GLU A 47 13.81 19.87 -31.70
CA GLU A 47 14.69 18.86 -31.10
C GLU A 47 14.06 18.26 -29.84
N LYS A 48 13.53 19.11 -28.95
CA LYS A 48 12.84 18.70 -27.74
C LYS A 48 11.53 17.98 -28.05
N GLN A 49 10.85 18.38 -29.13
CA GLN A 49 9.67 17.70 -29.65
C GLN A 49 10.04 16.32 -30.24
N ARG A 50 11.13 16.20 -31.00
CA ARG A 50 11.63 14.90 -31.49
C ARG A 50 12.08 13.99 -30.36
N GLN A 51 12.71 14.55 -29.32
CA GLN A 51 13.09 13.80 -28.12
C GLN A 51 11.87 13.37 -27.30
N ASN A 52 10.85 14.22 -27.17
CA ASN A 52 9.59 13.84 -26.54
C ASN A 52 8.80 12.84 -27.40
N GLU A 53 8.77 12.97 -28.73
CA GLU A 53 8.15 12.01 -29.64
C GLU A 53 8.89 10.67 -29.63
N ALA A 54 10.23 10.68 -29.53
CA ALA A 54 11.04 9.47 -29.37
C ALA A 54 10.89 8.86 -27.98
N ALA A 55 10.74 9.67 -26.92
CA ALA A 55 10.44 9.21 -25.58
C ALA A 55 9.03 8.60 -25.49
N MET A 56 8.01 9.25 -26.05
CA MET A 56 6.64 8.73 -26.14
C MET A 56 6.55 7.47 -27.03
N ALA A 57 7.31 7.40 -28.14
CA ALA A 57 7.40 6.19 -28.96
C ALA A 57 8.22 5.06 -28.31
N ALA A 58 9.07 5.38 -27.33
CA ALA A 58 9.73 4.40 -26.47
C ALA A 58 8.82 3.98 -25.30
N GLU A 59 7.96 4.87 -24.81
CA GLU A 59 6.95 4.64 -23.78
C GLU A 59 5.82 3.73 -24.32
N ASP A 60 5.39 3.93 -25.56
CA ASP A 60 4.43 3.06 -26.29
C ASP A 60 5.01 1.64 -26.54
N LYS A 61 6.34 1.50 -26.53
CA LYS A 61 7.04 0.20 -26.57
C LYS A 61 7.33 -0.39 -25.18
N SER A 62 7.01 0.33 -24.11
CA SER A 62 7.22 -0.08 -22.71
C SER A 62 5.96 -0.64 -22.03
N ALA A 63 4.79 -0.48 -22.66
CA ALA A 63 3.57 -1.11 -22.20
C ALA A 63 3.69 -2.64 -22.24
N ALA A 64 3.34 -3.31 -21.14
CA ALA A 64 3.26 -4.77 -21.12
C ALA A 64 2.36 -5.25 -22.29
N PRO A 65 2.89 -6.03 -23.26
CA PRO A 65 2.10 -6.48 -24.39
C PRO A 65 0.98 -7.40 -23.90
N PHE A 66 -0.16 -7.39 -24.61
CA PHE A 66 -1.23 -8.34 -24.34
C PHE A 66 -0.64 -9.76 -24.30
N PRO A 67 -1.01 -10.61 -23.31
CA PRO A 67 -0.39 -11.92 -23.17
C PRO A 67 -0.52 -12.71 -24.46
N SER A 68 0.61 -13.07 -25.07
CA SER A 68 0.63 -13.65 -26.43
C SER A 68 -0.21 -14.93 -26.52
N HIS A 69 -0.24 -15.73 -25.46
CA HIS A 69 -1.03 -16.95 -25.33
C HIS A 69 -2.56 -16.72 -25.25
N MET A 70 -3.02 -15.49 -25.02
CA MET A 70 -4.43 -15.12 -24.97
C MET A 70 -4.94 -14.50 -26.28
N THR A 71 -4.07 -14.25 -27.26
CA THR A 71 -4.39 -13.47 -28.48
C THR A 71 -5.58 -14.06 -29.25
N GLU A 72 -5.69 -15.39 -29.30
CA GLU A 72 -6.80 -16.08 -29.96
C GLU A 72 -8.13 -15.98 -29.21
N LYS A 73 -8.10 -15.53 -27.95
CA LYS A 73 -9.27 -15.42 -27.05
C LYS A 73 -9.77 -14.00 -26.85
N LEU A 74 -9.21 -13.01 -27.56
CA LEU A 74 -9.52 -11.58 -27.39
C LEU A 74 -11.02 -11.25 -27.42
N ASN A 75 -11.76 -11.90 -28.33
CA ASN A 75 -13.20 -11.66 -28.52
C ASN A 75 -14.08 -12.64 -27.75
N MET A 76 -13.51 -13.51 -26.90
CA MET A 76 -14.31 -14.43 -26.09
C MET A 76 -15.04 -13.65 -24.99
N PRO A 77 -16.33 -13.97 -24.73
CA PRO A 77 -17.08 -13.33 -23.68
C PRO A 77 -16.50 -13.73 -22.31
N VAL A 78 -16.15 -12.73 -21.51
CA VAL A 78 -15.60 -12.92 -20.17
C VAL A 78 -16.60 -12.54 -19.07
N ILE A 79 -17.45 -11.55 -19.31
CA ILE A 79 -18.53 -11.17 -18.37
C ILE A 79 -19.83 -10.97 -19.16
N HIS A 80 -20.93 -11.50 -18.63
CA HIS A 80 -22.27 -11.17 -19.10
C HIS A 80 -23.01 -10.42 -18.00
N VAL A 81 -23.62 -9.29 -18.36
CA VAL A 81 -24.49 -8.50 -17.48
C VAL A 81 -25.89 -8.56 -18.04
N SER A 82 -26.87 -8.95 -17.24
CA SER A 82 -28.29 -8.92 -17.60
C SER A 82 -29.06 -8.05 -16.61
N TYR A 83 -29.87 -7.13 -17.13
CA TYR A 83 -30.67 -6.21 -16.33
C TYR A 83 -32.15 -6.37 -16.73
N PRO A 84 -33.02 -6.77 -15.78
CA PRO A 84 -34.44 -6.94 -16.06
C PRO A 84 -35.12 -5.57 -16.18
N THR A 85 -35.95 -5.41 -17.21
CA THR A 85 -36.86 -4.27 -17.37
C THR A 85 -38.31 -4.76 -17.33
N GLU A 86 -39.29 -3.84 -17.36
CA GLU A 86 -40.71 -4.18 -17.36
C GLU A 86 -41.14 -5.04 -18.56
N THR A 87 -40.44 -4.94 -19.69
CA THR A 87 -40.86 -5.57 -20.96
C THR A 87 -39.88 -6.60 -21.51
N ALA A 88 -38.61 -6.54 -21.14
CA ALA A 88 -37.56 -7.49 -21.57
C ALA A 88 -36.34 -7.46 -20.64
N SER A 89 -35.46 -8.47 -20.72
CA SER A 89 -34.13 -8.37 -20.11
C SER A 89 -33.16 -7.78 -21.11
N LEU A 90 -32.50 -6.68 -20.73
CA LEU A 90 -31.36 -6.15 -21.49
C LEU A 90 -30.13 -6.99 -21.14
N THR A 91 -29.20 -7.16 -22.09
CA THR A 91 -27.95 -7.88 -21.87
C THR A 91 -26.76 -7.13 -22.47
N SER A 92 -25.65 -7.10 -21.75
CA SER A 92 -24.34 -6.63 -22.22
C SER A 92 -23.31 -7.73 -22.06
N VAL A 93 -22.34 -7.77 -22.97
CA VAL A 93 -21.26 -8.77 -22.98
C VAL A 93 -19.94 -8.02 -23.06
N ILE A 94 -19.07 -8.29 -22.09
CA ILE A 94 -17.70 -7.77 -22.03
C ILE A 94 -16.78 -8.91 -22.48
N ASP A 95 -15.86 -8.61 -23.40
CA ASP A 95 -14.86 -9.56 -23.90
C ASP A 95 -13.49 -9.38 -23.23
N VAL A 96 -12.59 -10.35 -23.46
CA VAL A 96 -11.23 -10.35 -22.89
C VAL A 96 -10.46 -9.09 -23.29
N LYS A 97 -10.60 -8.63 -24.54
CA LYS A 97 -9.93 -7.43 -25.04
C LYS A 97 -10.33 -6.20 -24.24
N THR A 98 -11.63 -5.99 -24.04
CA THR A 98 -12.19 -4.84 -23.32
C THR A 98 -11.75 -4.85 -21.86
N LEU A 99 -11.80 -6.02 -21.22
CA LEU A 99 -11.33 -6.18 -19.85
C LEU A 99 -9.85 -5.85 -19.70
N TRP A 100 -8.99 -6.35 -20.59
CA TRP A 100 -7.57 -6.03 -20.58
C TRP A 100 -7.28 -4.54 -20.78
N GLN A 101 -7.98 -3.90 -21.73
CA GLN A 101 -7.83 -2.47 -21.99
C GLN A 101 -8.23 -1.63 -20.77
N SER A 102 -9.31 -2.01 -20.09
CA SER A 102 -9.75 -1.36 -18.85
C SER A 102 -8.75 -1.57 -17.71
N MET A 103 -8.12 -2.74 -17.59
CA MET A 103 -7.05 -2.94 -16.59
C MET A 103 -5.83 -2.07 -16.87
N LYS A 104 -5.39 -2.00 -18.12
CA LYS A 104 -4.22 -1.22 -18.53
C LYS A 104 -4.41 0.29 -18.30
N SER A 105 -5.65 0.79 -18.41
CA SER A 105 -5.92 2.22 -18.21
C SER A 105 -5.93 2.65 -16.74
N LEU A 106 -5.85 1.71 -15.79
CA LEU A 106 -5.79 2.04 -14.37
C LEU A 106 -4.41 2.59 -14.00
N GLN A 107 -4.41 3.71 -13.25
CA GLN A 107 -3.20 4.30 -12.71
C GLN A 107 -2.45 3.30 -11.81
N GLY A 108 -1.13 3.17 -11.98
CA GLY A 108 -0.31 2.22 -11.23
C GLY A 108 -0.13 0.86 -11.91
N PHE A 109 -0.81 0.61 -13.05
CA PHE A 109 -0.79 -0.70 -13.71
C PHE A 109 0.61 -1.07 -14.22
N ASP A 110 1.29 -0.13 -14.88
CA ASP A 110 2.61 -0.37 -15.45
C ASP A 110 3.66 -0.61 -14.35
N GLU A 111 3.60 0.14 -13.24
CA GLU A 111 4.46 -0.07 -12.08
C GLU A 111 4.25 -1.44 -11.45
N VAL A 112 2.99 -1.85 -11.27
CA VAL A 112 2.63 -3.19 -10.74
C VAL A 112 3.04 -4.30 -11.70
N SER A 113 2.90 -4.10 -13.01
CA SER A 113 3.26 -5.10 -14.02
C SER A 113 4.76 -5.47 -13.99
N GLN A 114 5.60 -4.52 -13.56
CA GLN A 114 7.05 -4.64 -13.42
C GLN A 114 7.47 -5.19 -12.04
N MET A 115 6.54 -5.38 -11.10
CA MET A 115 6.83 -5.94 -9.78
C MET A 115 7.16 -7.45 -9.82
N PRO A 116 7.88 -7.97 -8.80
CA PRO A 116 8.12 -9.41 -8.66
C PRO A 116 6.82 -10.21 -8.61
N LYS A 117 6.83 -11.43 -9.17
CA LYS A 117 5.64 -12.26 -9.40
C LYS A 117 4.67 -12.32 -8.22
N GLY A 118 5.13 -12.60 -6.99
CA GLY A 118 4.24 -12.73 -5.83
C GLY A 118 3.55 -11.41 -5.43
N ILE A 119 4.25 -10.29 -5.55
CA ILE A 119 3.69 -8.95 -5.28
C ILE A 119 2.75 -8.57 -6.42
N ARG A 120 3.21 -8.74 -7.67
CA ARG A 120 2.41 -8.47 -8.86
C ARG A 120 1.13 -9.27 -8.89
N GLU A 121 1.13 -10.56 -8.56
CA GLU A 121 -0.07 -11.40 -8.54
C GLU A 121 -1.12 -10.87 -7.56
N TYR A 122 -0.70 -10.41 -6.38
CA TYR A 122 -1.59 -9.79 -5.40
C TYR A 122 -2.21 -8.50 -5.94
N TYR A 123 -1.39 -7.54 -6.38
CA TYR A 123 -1.89 -6.26 -6.88
C TYR A 123 -2.67 -6.40 -8.18
N MET A 124 -2.26 -7.29 -9.10
CA MET A 124 -2.95 -7.53 -10.36
C MET A 124 -4.36 -8.11 -10.14
N GLY A 125 -4.56 -8.85 -9.05
CA GLY A 125 -5.90 -9.25 -8.60
C GLY A 125 -6.81 -8.04 -8.34
N MET A 126 -6.31 -7.02 -7.63
CA MET A 126 -7.08 -5.79 -7.37
C MET A 126 -7.36 -4.98 -8.65
N PHE A 127 -6.37 -4.84 -9.53
CA PHE A 127 -6.56 -4.16 -10.82
C PHE A 127 -7.62 -4.85 -11.67
N LYS A 128 -7.62 -6.19 -11.67
CA LYS A 128 -8.61 -7.01 -12.36
C LYS A 128 -10.01 -6.74 -11.81
N GLU A 129 -10.21 -6.85 -10.50
CA GLU A 129 -11.52 -6.59 -9.88
C GLU A 129 -11.98 -5.14 -10.11
N ARG A 130 -11.08 -4.15 -10.03
CA ARG A 130 -11.42 -2.74 -10.31
C ARG A 130 -11.87 -2.51 -11.75
N ALA A 131 -11.19 -3.14 -12.72
CA ALA A 131 -11.58 -3.07 -14.13
C ALA A 131 -12.93 -3.76 -14.38
N ILE A 132 -13.13 -4.94 -13.79
CA ILE A 132 -14.40 -5.66 -13.84
C ILE A 132 -15.55 -4.79 -13.28
N ASN A 133 -15.35 -4.20 -12.10
CA ASN A 133 -16.34 -3.34 -11.44
C ASN A 133 -16.67 -2.11 -12.29
N THR A 134 -15.66 -1.50 -12.89
CA THR A 134 -15.83 -0.34 -13.78
C THR A 134 -16.67 -0.72 -14.99
N LEU A 135 -16.31 -1.80 -15.70
CA LEU A 135 -17.02 -2.25 -16.90
C LEU A 135 -18.45 -2.71 -16.62
N VAL A 136 -18.70 -3.36 -15.48
CA VAL A 136 -20.07 -3.73 -15.07
C VAL A 136 -20.89 -2.50 -14.73
N THR A 137 -20.32 -1.52 -14.04
CA THR A 137 -20.99 -0.24 -13.74
C THR A 137 -21.37 0.49 -15.02
N GLU A 138 -20.45 0.57 -15.98
CA GLU A 138 -20.70 1.17 -17.29
C GLU A 138 -21.79 0.42 -18.07
N ALA A 139 -21.74 -0.92 -18.10
CA ALA A 139 -22.78 -1.73 -18.74
C ALA A 139 -24.16 -1.48 -18.10
N LEU A 140 -24.24 -1.43 -16.77
CA LEU A 140 -25.48 -1.12 -16.06
C LEU A 140 -25.98 0.29 -16.35
N ALA A 141 -25.08 1.27 -16.46
CA ALA A 141 -25.41 2.64 -16.83
C ALA A 141 -26.06 2.70 -18.22
N ASP A 142 -25.46 2.03 -19.21
CA ASP A 142 -25.95 1.98 -20.58
C ASP A 142 -27.29 1.25 -20.69
N MET A 143 -27.45 0.14 -19.97
CA MET A 143 -28.70 -0.62 -19.91
C MET A 143 -29.82 0.19 -19.24
N TYR A 144 -29.50 0.90 -18.15
CA TYR A 144 -30.43 1.81 -17.50
C TYR A 144 -30.83 2.94 -18.45
N ALA A 145 -29.87 3.63 -19.08
CA ALA A 145 -30.12 4.69 -20.06
C ALA A 145 -31.03 4.19 -21.20
N THR A 146 -30.80 2.98 -21.69
CA THR A 146 -31.64 2.34 -22.71
C THR A 146 -33.06 2.10 -22.18
N ALA A 147 -33.20 1.54 -20.98
CA ALA A 147 -34.49 1.25 -20.36
C ALA A 147 -35.33 2.52 -20.14
N VAL A 148 -34.72 3.61 -19.69
CA VAL A 148 -35.39 4.90 -19.45
C VAL A 148 -35.34 5.87 -20.64
N LYS A 149 -34.84 5.40 -21.80
CA LYS A 149 -34.77 6.14 -23.07
C LYS A 149 -33.95 7.43 -23.01
N ILE A 150 -32.88 7.48 -22.20
CA ILE A 150 -31.86 8.52 -22.26
C ILE A 150 -31.06 8.31 -23.54
N LYS A 151 -31.11 9.28 -24.47
CA LYS A 151 -30.31 9.27 -25.70
C LYS A 151 -29.63 10.63 -25.90
N PRO A 152 -28.31 10.68 -26.13
CA PRO A 152 -27.64 11.93 -26.48
C PRO A 152 -28.06 12.35 -27.89
N ASN A 153 -28.30 13.65 -28.08
CA ASN A 153 -28.81 14.21 -29.34
C ASN A 153 -27.72 14.42 -30.42
N PHE A 154 -26.69 13.59 -30.41
CA PHE A 154 -25.53 13.70 -31.32
C PHE A 154 -25.07 12.31 -31.75
N ASP A 155 -24.74 12.16 -33.03
CA ASP A 155 -23.96 11.02 -33.50
C ASP A 155 -22.45 11.29 -33.29
N VAL A 156 -21.66 10.21 -33.29
CA VAL A 156 -20.20 10.23 -33.05
C VAL A 156 -19.51 11.24 -33.97
N LYS A 157 -19.89 11.28 -35.25
CA LYS A 157 -19.23 12.09 -36.26
C LYS A 157 -19.52 13.58 -36.07
N ALA A 158 -20.79 13.93 -35.87
CA ALA A 158 -21.22 15.31 -35.62
C ALA A 158 -20.59 15.88 -34.35
N LEU A 159 -20.44 15.06 -33.31
CA LEU A 159 -19.81 15.44 -32.04
C LEU A 159 -18.32 15.73 -32.20
N VAL A 160 -17.60 14.85 -32.89
CA VAL A 160 -16.17 15.01 -33.21
C VAL A 160 -15.96 16.28 -34.04
N GLU A 161 -16.78 16.50 -35.08
CA GLU A 161 -16.68 17.68 -35.94
C GLU A 161 -16.94 18.98 -35.17
N ALA A 162 -17.92 18.99 -34.27
CA ALA A 162 -18.24 20.14 -33.43
C ALA A 162 -17.09 20.53 -32.48
N ASP A 163 -16.43 19.55 -31.85
CA ASP A 163 -15.28 19.82 -30.97
C ASP A 163 -14.03 20.20 -31.75
N ARG A 164 -13.79 19.51 -32.87
CA ARG A 164 -12.68 19.81 -33.79
C ARG A 164 -12.75 21.24 -34.31
N ALA A 165 -13.95 21.80 -34.43
CA ALA A 165 -14.20 23.19 -34.81
C ALA A 165 -14.06 24.22 -33.66
N ARG A 166 -14.14 23.80 -32.38
CA ARG A 166 -14.05 24.71 -31.21
C ARG A 166 -12.63 25.12 -30.85
N ILE A 167 -11.67 24.23 -31.08
CA ILE A 167 -10.24 24.53 -30.97
C ILE A 167 -9.71 24.74 -32.40
N THR A 168 -8.78 23.94 -32.93
CA THR A 168 -8.51 23.91 -34.38
C THR A 168 -8.35 22.47 -34.83
N PRO A 169 -8.60 22.12 -36.11
CA PRO A 169 -8.40 20.75 -36.59
C PRO A 169 -7.00 20.20 -36.31
N ALA A 170 -5.95 21.01 -36.50
CA ALA A 170 -4.57 20.61 -36.24
C ALA A 170 -4.30 20.36 -34.75
N GLU A 171 -4.84 21.19 -33.87
CA GLU A 171 -4.68 21.02 -32.43
C GLU A 171 -5.49 19.82 -31.90
N PHE A 172 -6.70 19.63 -32.39
CA PHE A 172 -7.55 18.49 -32.05
C PHE A 172 -6.90 17.18 -32.48
N ASP A 173 -6.46 17.08 -33.74
CA ASP A 173 -5.79 15.88 -34.25
C ASP A 173 -4.45 15.63 -33.53
N ARG A 174 -3.77 16.70 -33.09
CA ARG A 174 -2.55 16.58 -32.25
C ARG A 174 -2.87 16.01 -30.88
N ARG A 175 -3.95 16.44 -30.22
CA ARG A 175 -4.38 15.90 -28.92
C ARG A 175 -4.69 14.41 -29.03
N LEU A 176 -5.48 14.01 -30.03
CA LEU A 176 -5.82 12.61 -30.26
C LEU A 176 -4.57 11.74 -30.51
N ARG A 177 -3.60 12.24 -31.29
CA ARG A 177 -2.31 11.55 -31.48
C ARG A 177 -1.51 11.42 -30.20
N ASN A 178 -1.46 12.47 -29.37
CA ASN A 178 -0.74 12.43 -28.10
C ASN A 178 -1.41 11.47 -27.09
N GLU A 179 -2.73 11.35 -27.15
CA GLU A 179 -3.54 10.46 -26.30
C GLU A 179 -3.65 9.02 -26.86
N GLY A 180 -3.17 8.77 -28.08
CA GLY A 180 -3.20 7.44 -28.70
C GLY A 180 -4.60 6.93 -29.07
N ILE A 181 -5.60 7.81 -29.17
CA ILE A 181 -7.00 7.45 -29.47
C ILE A 181 -7.43 7.92 -30.86
N THR A 182 -8.30 7.16 -31.51
CA THR A 182 -8.90 7.55 -32.80
C THR A 182 -10.03 8.56 -32.60
N SER A 183 -10.37 9.32 -33.65
CA SER A 183 -11.52 10.23 -33.61
C SER A 183 -12.85 9.50 -33.33
N GLU A 184 -12.98 8.26 -33.79
CA GLU A 184 -14.18 7.45 -33.53
C GLU A 184 -14.27 7.04 -32.05
N GLU A 185 -13.17 6.60 -31.46
CA GLU A 185 -13.09 6.27 -30.02
C GLU A 185 -13.36 7.50 -29.15
N TYR A 186 -12.74 8.64 -29.47
CA TYR A 186 -13.02 9.92 -28.79
C TYR A 186 -14.52 10.25 -28.79
N GLY A 187 -15.18 10.14 -29.94
CA GLY A 187 -16.60 10.44 -30.05
C GLY A 187 -17.49 9.45 -29.28
N LYS A 188 -17.13 8.15 -29.25
CA LYS A 188 -17.83 7.14 -28.44
C LYS A 188 -17.69 7.40 -26.94
N GLU A 189 -16.48 7.67 -26.46
CA GLU A 189 -16.22 8.00 -25.05
C GLU A 189 -16.95 9.28 -24.63
N LYS A 190 -16.98 10.29 -25.49
CA LYS A 190 -17.71 11.51 -25.19
C LYS A 190 -19.23 11.30 -25.16
N ILE A 191 -19.79 10.48 -26.05
CA ILE A 191 -21.20 10.08 -26.00
C ILE A 191 -21.50 9.36 -24.68
N LYS A 192 -20.64 8.43 -24.26
CA LYS A 192 -20.77 7.71 -22.98
C LYS A 192 -20.75 8.66 -21.79
N ALA A 193 -19.81 9.61 -21.76
CA ALA A 193 -19.75 10.65 -20.73
C ALA A 193 -21.02 11.54 -20.71
N MET A 194 -21.60 11.85 -21.87
CA MET A 194 -22.86 12.59 -21.97
C MET A 194 -24.06 11.79 -21.46
N VAL A 195 -24.14 10.49 -21.78
CA VAL A 195 -25.16 9.58 -21.22
C VAL A 195 -25.04 9.53 -19.71
N PHE A 196 -23.83 9.33 -19.20
CA PHE A 196 -23.55 9.28 -17.77
C PHE A 196 -23.93 10.59 -17.07
N SER A 197 -23.59 11.75 -17.66
CA SER A 197 -24.00 13.05 -17.15
C SER A 197 -25.52 13.23 -17.14
N ALA A 198 -26.24 12.74 -18.16
CA ALA A 198 -27.69 12.76 -18.20
C ALA A 198 -28.31 11.84 -17.12
N ILE A 199 -27.72 10.67 -16.87
CA ILE A 199 -28.09 9.79 -15.74
C ILE A 199 -27.90 10.53 -14.41
N GLN A 200 -26.73 11.17 -14.20
CA GLN A 200 -26.46 11.95 -12.98
C GLN A 200 -27.50 13.05 -12.76
N GLN A 201 -27.84 13.81 -13.81
CA GLN A 201 -28.88 14.85 -13.73
C GLN A 201 -30.26 14.27 -13.41
N GLN A 202 -30.57 13.07 -13.90
CA GLN A 202 -31.84 12.41 -13.60
C GLN A 202 -31.91 11.92 -12.14
N ILE A 203 -30.78 11.50 -11.56
CA ILE A 203 -30.68 10.99 -10.19
C ILE A 203 -30.69 12.15 -9.17
N LEU A 204 -29.85 13.18 -9.39
CA LEU A 204 -29.49 14.16 -8.38
C LEU A 204 -30.51 15.27 -8.15
N LYS A 205 -31.71 15.22 -8.76
CA LYS A 205 -32.73 16.29 -8.77
C LYS A 205 -32.98 16.87 -7.36
N PRO A 206 -32.27 17.94 -6.94
CA PRO A 206 -32.24 18.29 -5.55
C PRO A 206 -33.50 19.07 -5.18
N ILE A 207 -34.03 18.80 -4.00
CA ILE A 207 -35.16 19.55 -3.45
C ILE A 207 -34.67 20.56 -2.41
N PRO A 208 -35.36 21.70 -2.23
CA PRO A 208 -35.04 22.61 -1.14
C PRO A 208 -35.07 21.89 0.21
N PHE A 209 -34.17 22.27 1.13
CA PHE A 209 -34.09 21.67 2.46
C PHE A 209 -35.46 21.65 3.19
N ALA A 210 -36.22 22.74 3.09
CA ALA A 210 -37.56 22.86 3.69
C ALA A 210 -38.59 21.87 3.13
N SER A 211 -38.37 21.34 1.93
CA SER A 211 -39.25 20.36 1.28
C SER A 211 -38.89 18.92 1.64
N ALA A 212 -37.73 18.66 2.24
CA ALA A 212 -37.27 17.33 2.64
C ALA A 212 -37.86 16.91 4.00
N THR A 213 -39.20 16.92 4.09
CA THR A 213 -39.92 16.44 5.27
C THR A 213 -39.73 14.93 5.46
N GLU A 214 -39.95 14.43 6.67
CA GLU A 214 -39.78 13.01 6.96
C GLU A 214 -40.62 12.10 6.05
N ASP A 215 -41.86 12.50 5.74
CA ASP A 215 -42.72 11.78 4.80
C ASP A 215 -42.13 11.74 3.39
N VAL A 216 -41.54 12.84 2.90
CA VAL A 216 -40.88 12.89 1.59
C VAL A 216 -39.66 11.98 1.56
N VAL A 217 -38.83 12.01 2.60
CA VAL A 217 -37.64 11.16 2.75
C VAL A 217 -38.04 9.69 2.82
N LYS A 218 -39.09 9.36 3.58
CA LYS A 218 -39.62 7.99 3.71
C LYS A 218 -40.22 7.46 2.42
N ASN A 219 -41.01 8.28 1.72
CA ASN A 219 -41.57 7.90 0.42
C ASN A 219 -40.46 7.64 -0.60
N PHE A 220 -39.44 8.50 -0.66
CA PHE A 220 -38.28 8.26 -1.51
C PHE A 220 -37.58 6.94 -1.16
N TYR A 221 -37.36 6.67 0.13
CA TYR A 221 -36.77 5.40 0.57
C TYR A 221 -37.61 4.19 0.13
N GLU A 222 -38.94 4.19 0.33
CA GLU A 222 -39.78 3.05 -0.05
C GLU A 222 -39.84 2.85 -1.58
N GLU A 223 -39.93 3.92 -2.37
CA GLU A 223 -39.88 3.84 -3.84
C GLU A 223 -38.51 3.36 -4.36
N ASN A 224 -37.45 3.64 -3.62
CA ASN A 224 -36.07 3.33 -4.00
C ASN A 224 -35.41 2.29 -3.09
N LYS A 225 -36.20 1.46 -2.40
CA LYS A 225 -35.72 0.53 -1.36
C LYS A 225 -34.59 -0.39 -1.81
N HIS A 226 -34.64 -0.80 -3.08
CA HIS A 226 -33.61 -1.58 -3.74
C HIS A 226 -32.20 -0.95 -3.72
N ARG A 227 -32.07 0.38 -3.62
CA ARG A 227 -30.79 1.09 -3.47
C ARG A 227 -30.10 0.81 -2.13
N PHE A 228 -30.87 0.37 -1.15
CA PHE A 228 -30.41 0.04 0.21
C PHE A 228 -30.44 -1.46 0.45
N ALA A 229 -30.35 -2.27 -0.62
CA ALA A 229 -30.28 -3.72 -0.53
C ALA A 229 -29.03 -4.15 0.25
N LEU A 230 -29.22 -5.09 1.15
CA LEU A 230 -28.15 -5.82 1.81
C LEU A 230 -27.96 -7.14 1.07
N ASP A 231 -26.76 -7.71 1.16
CA ASP A 231 -26.53 -9.06 0.67
C ASP A 231 -27.51 -10.03 1.35
N ASP A 232 -27.93 -11.04 0.59
CA ASP A 232 -28.70 -12.14 1.16
C ASP A 232 -27.86 -12.79 2.26
N LYS A 233 -28.50 -13.45 3.23
CA LYS A 233 -27.78 -14.27 4.21
C LYS A 233 -28.06 -15.73 3.96
N ILE A 234 -27.00 -16.53 4.01
CA ILE A 234 -27.08 -17.97 3.93
C ILE A 234 -26.47 -18.59 5.18
N SER A 235 -27.19 -19.51 5.77
CA SER A 235 -26.68 -20.43 6.78
C SER A 235 -26.57 -21.81 6.15
N PHE A 236 -25.48 -22.52 6.39
CA PHE A 236 -25.30 -23.86 5.84
C PHE A 236 -24.42 -24.73 6.74
N ASN A 237 -24.69 -26.03 6.69
CA ASN A 237 -23.81 -27.05 7.23
C ASN A 237 -22.80 -27.47 6.17
N HIS A 238 -21.57 -27.75 6.58
CA HIS A 238 -20.47 -28.12 5.70
C HIS A 238 -19.62 -29.24 6.32
N LEU A 239 -19.29 -30.21 5.47
CA LEU A 239 -18.30 -31.24 5.74
C LEU A 239 -17.16 -31.14 4.72
N LEU A 240 -15.93 -31.12 5.21
CA LEU A 240 -14.71 -31.31 4.41
C LEU A 240 -14.09 -32.67 4.73
N VAL A 241 -13.96 -33.50 3.71
CA VAL A 241 -13.12 -34.70 3.73
C VAL A 241 -11.73 -34.27 3.26
N SER A 242 -10.84 -33.95 4.21
CA SER A 242 -9.50 -33.43 3.90
C SER A 242 -8.55 -34.57 3.53
N PRO A 243 -7.69 -34.40 2.49
CA PRO A 243 -6.58 -35.32 2.23
C PRO A 243 -5.65 -35.48 3.45
N ASP A 244 -5.53 -34.45 4.29
CA ASP A 244 -4.69 -34.50 5.49
C ASP A 244 -5.18 -35.52 6.54
N ASP A 245 -6.48 -35.83 6.56
CA ASP A 245 -7.07 -36.87 7.43
C ASP A 245 -6.66 -38.30 7.02
N PHE A 246 -5.93 -38.44 5.91
CA PHE A 246 -5.37 -39.69 5.42
C PHE A 246 -3.84 -39.75 5.55
N SER A 247 -3.23 -38.78 6.23
CA SER A 247 -1.79 -38.79 6.52
C SER A 247 -1.35 -40.06 7.25
N GLY A 248 -0.29 -40.70 6.77
CA GLY A 248 0.24 -41.94 7.34
C GLY A 248 -0.61 -43.20 7.08
N LYS A 249 -1.69 -43.12 6.29
CA LYS A 249 -2.49 -44.29 5.88
C LYS A 249 -1.92 -45.01 4.66
N THR A 250 -0.94 -44.41 3.99
CA THR A 250 -0.21 -44.96 2.85
C THR A 250 1.27 -44.78 3.06
N GLU A 251 2.04 -45.76 2.64
CA GLU A 251 3.50 -45.65 2.56
C GLU A 251 3.87 -45.55 1.08
N VAL A 252 4.56 -44.47 0.71
CA VAL A 252 5.12 -44.33 -0.63
C VAL A 252 6.36 -45.23 -0.71
N ALA A 253 6.26 -46.30 -1.48
CA ALA A 253 7.36 -47.24 -1.70
C ALA A 253 8.56 -46.57 -2.40
N GLU A 254 9.78 -46.95 -2.03
CA GLU A 254 11.01 -46.39 -2.61
C GLU A 254 11.10 -46.67 -4.12
N GLU A 255 10.56 -47.80 -4.56
CA GLU A 255 10.46 -48.17 -5.99
C GLU A 255 9.59 -47.18 -6.77
N ALA A 256 8.49 -46.71 -6.17
CA ALA A 256 7.59 -45.74 -6.80
C ALA A 256 8.25 -44.35 -6.92
N ILE A 257 9.06 -43.96 -5.93
CA ILE A 257 9.84 -42.71 -5.96
C ILE A 257 10.86 -42.78 -7.11
N LYS A 258 11.55 -43.91 -7.25
CA LYS A 258 12.54 -44.12 -8.31
C LYS A 258 11.89 -44.17 -9.70
N GLU A 259 10.78 -44.90 -9.83
CA GLU A 259 10.02 -44.98 -11.08
C GLU A 259 9.49 -43.60 -11.51
N TYR A 260 9.01 -42.80 -10.55
CA TYR A 260 8.57 -41.43 -10.81
C TYR A 260 9.71 -40.56 -11.33
N TYR A 261 10.88 -40.63 -10.69
CA TYR A 261 12.07 -39.91 -11.15
C TYR A 261 12.46 -40.32 -12.58
N ASP A 262 12.52 -41.63 -12.87
CA ASP A 262 12.94 -42.15 -14.18
C ASP A 262 11.97 -41.78 -15.31
N LYS A 263 10.67 -41.72 -15.01
CA LYS A 263 9.62 -41.35 -15.99
C LYS A 263 9.50 -39.84 -16.21
N ASN A 264 9.85 -39.03 -15.21
CA ASN A 264 9.66 -37.58 -15.22
C ASN A 264 10.99 -36.82 -15.15
N THR A 265 12.04 -37.33 -15.80
CA THR A 265 13.40 -36.74 -15.74
C THR A 265 13.44 -35.25 -16.10
N SER A 266 12.58 -34.80 -17.01
CA SER A 266 12.43 -33.39 -17.38
C SER A 266 11.92 -32.48 -16.25
N GLU A 267 11.21 -33.01 -15.25
CA GLU A 267 10.80 -32.25 -14.06
C GLU A 267 11.97 -31.99 -13.10
N PHE A 268 13.07 -32.72 -13.25
CA PHE A 268 14.26 -32.66 -12.38
C PHE A 268 15.47 -32.06 -13.09
N LEU A 269 15.23 -31.14 -14.02
CA LEU A 269 16.27 -30.27 -14.55
C LEU A 269 16.50 -29.12 -13.57
N SER A 270 17.75 -28.71 -13.42
CA SER A 270 18.08 -27.46 -12.73
C SER A 270 17.41 -26.27 -13.43
N GLY A 271 17.35 -25.11 -12.78
CA GLY A 271 17.17 -23.87 -13.52
C GLY A 271 18.34 -23.59 -14.47
N ASN A 272 18.25 -22.48 -15.22
CA ASN A 272 19.39 -21.97 -15.95
C ASN A 272 20.57 -21.79 -14.99
N ARG A 273 21.75 -22.21 -15.42
CA ARG A 273 22.98 -22.05 -14.64
C ARG A 273 23.70 -20.79 -15.07
N VAL A 274 24.39 -20.15 -14.15
CA VAL A 274 25.06 -18.87 -14.39
C VAL A 274 26.48 -18.91 -13.88
N LYS A 275 27.37 -18.27 -14.65
CA LYS A 275 28.73 -17.95 -14.26
C LYS A 275 28.80 -16.45 -14.00
N VAL A 276 29.24 -16.06 -12.81
CA VAL A 276 29.07 -14.69 -12.32
C VAL A 276 30.40 -14.13 -11.83
N SER A 277 30.76 -12.94 -12.31
CA SER A 277 31.78 -12.10 -11.67
C SER A 277 31.14 -11.35 -10.50
N HIS A 278 31.84 -11.30 -9.38
CA HIS A 278 31.29 -10.99 -8.06
C HIS A 278 32.27 -10.12 -7.26
N ILE A 279 31.72 -9.05 -6.70
CA ILE A 279 32.37 -8.25 -5.66
C ILE A 279 31.46 -8.33 -4.44
N LEU A 280 31.98 -8.87 -3.34
CA LEU A 280 31.29 -8.85 -2.04
C LEU A 280 32.13 -8.04 -1.07
N LEU A 281 31.53 -6.95 -0.59
CA LEU A 281 32.06 -6.15 0.51
C LEU A 281 31.27 -6.46 1.79
N ASN A 282 31.81 -7.38 2.59
CA ASN A 282 31.31 -7.67 3.93
C ASN A 282 31.78 -6.59 4.90
N PHE A 283 30.92 -5.62 5.17
CA PHE A 283 31.20 -4.50 6.09
C PHE A 283 31.24 -4.90 7.56
N ARG A 284 30.88 -6.15 7.90
CA ARG A 284 31.02 -6.73 9.24
C ARG A 284 32.32 -7.52 9.43
N ASP A 285 33.15 -7.62 8.39
CA ASP A 285 34.49 -8.18 8.53
C ASP A 285 35.33 -7.31 9.48
N GLN A 286 36.05 -7.94 10.41
CA GLN A 286 36.78 -7.22 11.45
C GLN A 286 37.83 -6.27 10.86
N LYS A 287 38.53 -6.68 9.80
CA LYS A 287 39.55 -5.82 9.18
C LYS A 287 38.92 -4.59 8.53
N TYR A 288 37.71 -4.72 8.00
CA TYR A 288 36.96 -3.58 7.45
C TYR A 288 36.47 -2.64 8.56
N LEU A 289 35.93 -3.18 9.65
CA LEU A 289 35.50 -2.42 10.84
C LEU A 289 36.65 -1.64 11.49
N ASP A 290 37.87 -2.18 11.47
CA ASP A 290 39.07 -1.51 11.98
C ASP A 290 39.47 -0.28 11.16
N THR A 291 38.94 -0.13 9.93
CA THR A 291 39.17 1.07 9.09
C THR A 291 38.24 2.24 9.42
N ILE A 292 37.24 2.03 10.29
CA ILE A 292 36.24 3.04 10.61
C ILE A 292 36.74 3.93 11.75
N PRO A 293 36.90 5.25 11.51
CA PRO A 293 37.24 6.17 12.58
C PRO A 293 36.06 6.29 13.56
N VAL A 294 36.37 6.31 14.85
CA VAL A 294 35.38 6.55 15.91
C VAL A 294 35.92 7.68 16.77
N SER A 295 35.18 8.79 16.81
CA SER A 295 35.48 9.88 17.74
C SER A 295 34.53 9.83 18.93
N GLU A 296 34.99 10.29 20.09
CA GLU A 296 34.11 10.39 21.26
C GLU A 296 32.96 11.40 21.04
N ALA A 297 33.17 12.41 20.20
CA ALA A 297 32.14 13.38 19.83
C ALA A 297 30.98 12.69 19.09
N ASP A 298 31.27 11.86 18.09
CA ASP A 298 30.25 11.15 17.32
C ASP A 298 29.48 10.15 18.18
N LEU A 299 30.17 9.49 19.13
CA LEU A 299 29.52 8.60 20.09
C LEU A 299 28.60 9.37 21.03
N ARG A 300 29.00 10.55 21.51
CA ARG A 300 28.14 11.37 22.38
C ARG A 300 26.90 11.84 21.62
N GLU A 301 27.06 12.27 20.37
CA GLU A 301 25.92 12.63 19.51
C GLU A 301 24.99 11.42 19.26
N ALA A 302 25.53 10.25 18.94
CA ALA A 302 24.75 9.03 18.74
C ALA A 302 24.00 8.58 20.01
N TYR A 303 24.58 8.80 21.18
CA TYR A 303 23.94 8.55 22.48
C TYR A 303 22.78 9.53 22.73
N GLU A 304 22.99 10.84 22.56
CA GLU A 304 21.96 11.86 22.77
C GLU A 304 20.77 11.69 21.80
N ASN A 305 21.05 11.45 20.51
CA ASN A 305 20.03 11.25 19.48
C ASN A 305 19.17 9.98 19.71
N ASN A 306 19.66 9.04 20.52
CA ASN A 306 18.96 7.80 20.84
C ASN A 306 18.71 7.65 22.34
N ARG A 307 18.68 8.75 23.10
CA ARG A 307 18.58 8.72 24.58
C ARG A 307 17.39 7.89 25.06
N ALA A 308 16.26 7.95 24.36
CA ALA A 308 15.06 7.17 24.65
C ALA A 308 15.30 5.64 24.65
N LYS A 309 16.24 5.12 23.85
CA LYS A 309 16.65 3.70 23.81
C LYS A 309 17.42 3.29 25.07
N TYR A 310 17.99 4.25 25.78
CA TYR A 310 18.81 4.05 26.98
C TYR A 310 18.07 4.41 28.28
N VAL A 311 16.78 4.75 28.18
CA VAL A 311 15.87 4.87 29.32
C VAL A 311 15.31 3.48 29.63
N THR A 312 15.59 2.97 30.81
CA THR A 312 14.80 1.87 31.38
C THR A 312 13.48 2.45 31.88
N GLY A 313 12.36 1.93 31.41
CA GLY A 313 11.03 2.39 31.84
C GLY A 313 10.80 2.12 33.34
N GLU A 314 9.82 2.80 33.93
CA GLU A 314 9.40 2.46 35.29
C GLU A 314 8.73 1.08 35.32
N GLU A 315 9.05 0.29 36.34
CA GLU A 315 8.48 -1.04 36.57
C GLU A 315 7.79 -1.10 37.93
N VAL A 316 6.71 -1.87 38.00
CA VAL A 316 5.98 -2.15 39.25
C VAL A 316 6.07 -3.64 39.54
N LYS A 317 6.36 -3.98 40.79
CA LYS A 317 6.16 -5.34 41.30
C LYS A 317 4.83 -5.40 42.06
N ALA A 318 3.93 -6.31 41.67
CA ALA A 318 2.63 -6.42 42.32
C ALA A 318 2.14 -7.86 42.46
N ARG A 319 1.20 -8.05 43.39
CA ARG A 319 0.35 -9.25 43.50
C ARG A 319 -1.07 -8.90 43.12
N HIS A 320 -1.84 -9.88 42.64
CA HIS A 320 -3.27 -9.68 42.38
C HIS A 320 -4.17 -10.85 42.78
N ILE A 321 -5.45 -10.52 42.93
CA ILE A 321 -6.57 -11.47 43.10
C ILE A 321 -7.59 -11.16 42.02
N LEU A 322 -7.91 -12.15 41.17
CA LEU A 322 -8.90 -12.03 40.11
C LEU A 322 -10.15 -12.84 40.44
N ILE A 323 -11.32 -12.23 40.30
CA ILE A 323 -12.62 -12.93 40.20
C ILE A 323 -13.18 -12.70 38.79
N LYS A 324 -13.29 -13.78 38.01
CA LYS A 324 -13.72 -13.78 36.62
C LYS A 324 -15.22 -13.55 36.50
N THR A 325 -15.64 -12.83 35.47
CA THR A 325 -17.05 -12.67 35.08
C THR A 325 -17.35 -13.54 33.85
N LYS A 326 -18.52 -14.18 33.81
CA LYS A 326 -18.82 -15.23 32.82
C LYS A 326 -19.23 -14.73 31.43
N ASP A 327 -19.67 -13.47 31.29
CA ASP A 327 -20.07 -12.90 29.99
C ASP A 327 -19.69 -11.42 29.80
N LYS A 328 -19.27 -11.06 28.58
CA LYS A 328 -19.05 -9.65 28.17
C LYS A 328 -20.35 -8.82 28.19
N ALA A 329 -21.52 -9.48 28.13
CA ALA A 329 -22.85 -8.84 28.09
C ALA A 329 -23.40 -8.47 29.48
N GLU A 330 -22.92 -9.08 30.58
CA GLU A 330 -23.31 -8.71 31.95
C GLU A 330 -22.55 -7.47 32.46
N LEU A 331 -21.82 -6.77 31.56
CA LEU A 331 -20.99 -5.64 31.93
C LEU A 331 -21.76 -4.30 32.06
N GLU A 332 -23.08 -4.28 31.86
CA GLU A 332 -23.91 -3.13 32.22
C GLU A 332 -24.29 -3.13 33.71
N ASP A 333 -24.31 -1.91 34.23
CA ASP A 333 -24.29 -1.48 35.64
C ASP A 333 -25.35 -2.11 36.55
N SER A 334 -25.09 -3.32 37.08
CA SER A 334 -25.74 -3.78 38.31
C SER A 334 -24.72 -3.80 39.45
N SER A 335 -24.93 -2.93 40.43
CA SER A 335 -24.14 -2.82 41.66
C SER A 335 -24.24 -4.05 42.59
N ALA A 336 -24.76 -5.18 42.10
CA ALA A 336 -25.14 -6.35 42.90
C ALA A 336 -24.71 -7.70 42.29
N SER A 337 -23.76 -7.74 41.33
CA SER A 337 -23.24 -9.04 40.85
C SER A 337 -22.51 -9.77 41.98
N ALA A 338 -22.71 -11.09 42.07
CA ALA A 338 -22.14 -11.90 43.15
C ALA A 338 -20.61 -11.84 43.18
N GLU A 339 -19.99 -11.67 42.02
CA GLU A 339 -18.54 -11.50 41.81
C GLU A 339 -18.05 -10.18 42.41
N LYS A 340 -18.82 -9.09 42.25
CA LYS A 340 -18.48 -7.78 42.81
C LYS A 340 -18.57 -7.79 44.34
N VAL A 341 -19.62 -8.38 44.90
CA VAL A 341 -19.76 -8.54 46.36
C VAL A 341 -18.63 -9.40 46.93
N LYS A 342 -18.27 -10.48 46.24
CA LYS A 342 -17.18 -11.38 46.64
C LYS A 342 -15.82 -10.68 46.64
N ILE A 343 -15.49 -9.93 45.57
CA ILE A 343 -14.21 -9.21 45.52
C ILE A 343 -14.16 -8.05 46.53
N GLU A 344 -15.29 -7.40 46.84
CA GLU A 344 -15.36 -6.35 47.87
C GLU A 344 -15.12 -6.91 49.28
N ASP A 345 -15.66 -8.08 49.60
CA ASP A 345 -15.36 -8.78 50.87
C ASP A 345 -13.87 -9.12 50.99
N ILE A 346 -13.29 -9.70 49.95
CA ILE A 346 -11.85 -10.04 49.90
C ILE A 346 -10.99 -8.78 50.06
N LEU A 347 -11.38 -7.67 49.44
CA LEU A 347 -10.68 -6.40 49.59
C LEU A 347 -10.72 -5.88 51.02
N ASN A 348 -11.87 -5.98 51.71
CA ASN A 348 -12.01 -5.55 53.10
C ASN A 348 -11.16 -6.41 54.03
N ARG A 349 -11.11 -7.72 53.81
CA ARG A 349 -10.24 -8.67 54.52
C ARG A 349 -8.76 -8.33 54.33
N ALA A 350 -8.35 -8.10 53.08
CA ALA A 350 -6.99 -7.70 52.73
C ALA A 350 -6.60 -6.36 53.39
N LYS A 351 -7.50 -5.36 53.38
CA LYS A 351 -7.28 -4.06 54.05
C LYS A 351 -7.29 -4.15 55.58
N SER A 352 -7.93 -5.17 56.15
CA SER A 352 -7.95 -5.43 57.60
C SER A 352 -6.69 -6.15 58.10
N GLY A 353 -5.73 -6.43 57.21
CA GLY A 353 -4.41 -6.97 57.56
C GLY A 353 -4.26 -8.48 57.42
N GLU A 354 -5.22 -9.17 56.81
CA GLU A 354 -5.07 -10.58 56.47
C GLU A 354 -4.00 -10.77 55.36
N ASP A 355 -3.33 -11.93 55.35
CA ASP A 355 -2.23 -12.17 54.41
C ASP A 355 -2.74 -12.24 52.96
N PHE A 356 -2.24 -11.33 52.12
CA PHE A 356 -2.68 -11.18 50.74
C PHE A 356 -2.35 -12.41 49.88
N ALA A 357 -1.24 -13.09 50.15
CA ALA A 357 -0.84 -14.28 49.39
C ALA A 357 -1.73 -15.48 49.74
N GLU A 358 -2.14 -15.63 50.99
CA GLU A 358 -3.14 -16.64 51.38
C GLU A 358 -4.51 -16.34 50.77
N LEU A 359 -4.97 -15.08 50.82
CA LEU A 359 -6.21 -14.67 50.16
C LEU A 359 -6.17 -14.93 48.65
N ALA A 360 -5.03 -14.70 48.00
CA ALA A 360 -4.86 -14.99 46.59
C ALA A 360 -4.89 -16.50 46.28
N ARG A 361 -4.27 -17.34 47.11
CA ARG A 361 -4.33 -18.81 46.95
C ARG A 361 -5.75 -19.34 47.15
N GLU A 362 -6.49 -18.76 48.10
CA GLU A 362 -7.82 -19.22 48.45
C GLU A 362 -8.88 -18.77 47.43
N PHE A 363 -8.80 -17.52 46.94
CA PHE A 363 -9.90 -16.91 46.20
C PHE A 363 -9.61 -16.51 44.75
N SER A 364 -8.35 -16.37 44.34
CA SER A 364 -8.03 -15.90 42.99
C SER A 364 -8.29 -16.99 41.95
N GLU A 365 -8.91 -16.60 40.83
CA GLU A 365 -9.20 -17.46 39.67
C GLU A 365 -8.18 -17.27 38.54
N ASP A 366 -7.11 -16.52 38.80
CA ASP A 366 -5.96 -16.37 37.91
C ASP A 366 -4.91 -17.48 38.12
N SER A 367 -4.11 -17.75 37.09
CA SER A 367 -3.02 -18.74 37.14
C SER A 367 -1.94 -18.43 38.20
N SER A 368 -1.75 -17.17 38.58
CA SER A 368 -0.82 -16.76 39.65
C SER A 368 -1.30 -17.11 41.07
N ALA A 369 -2.55 -17.58 41.25
CA ALA A 369 -3.13 -17.89 42.56
C ALA A 369 -2.23 -18.79 43.41
N ASN A 370 -1.71 -19.88 42.84
CA ASN A 370 -0.85 -20.83 43.55
C ASN A 370 0.45 -20.20 44.07
N ASN A 371 0.92 -19.13 43.43
CA ASN A 371 2.10 -18.37 43.86
C ASN A 371 1.72 -17.14 44.73
N GLY A 372 0.54 -17.18 45.37
CA GLY A 372 0.05 -16.08 46.19
C GLY A 372 -0.22 -14.81 45.37
N GLY A 373 -0.62 -14.97 44.11
CA GLY A 373 -0.97 -13.86 43.21
C GLY A 373 0.22 -13.08 42.64
N ASP A 374 1.47 -13.55 42.78
CA ASP A 374 2.68 -12.83 42.34
C ASP A 374 2.74 -12.67 40.82
N LEU A 375 2.83 -11.42 40.35
CA LEU A 375 2.97 -11.09 38.93
C LEU A 375 4.41 -10.78 38.53
N GLY A 376 5.35 -10.77 39.47
CA GLY A 376 6.71 -10.30 39.23
C GLY A 376 6.76 -8.80 38.92
N GLN A 377 7.84 -8.37 38.27
CA GLN A 377 8.02 -6.98 37.81
C GLN A 377 7.47 -6.83 36.40
N PHE A 378 6.74 -5.76 36.15
CA PHE A 378 6.25 -5.42 34.81
C PHE A 378 6.32 -3.91 34.56
N GLY A 379 6.67 -3.55 33.33
CA GLY A 379 6.67 -2.18 32.83
C GLY A 379 5.33 -1.77 32.22
N ARG A 380 5.19 -0.48 31.89
CA ARG A 380 4.03 0.03 31.15
C ARG A 380 3.85 -0.68 29.80
N GLY A 381 2.61 -0.89 29.39
CA GLY A 381 2.20 -1.66 28.20
C GLY A 381 2.13 -3.17 28.39
N THR A 382 2.50 -3.70 29.57
CA THR A 382 2.49 -5.16 29.83
C THR A 382 1.12 -5.65 30.32
N MET A 383 0.38 -4.80 31.03
CA MET A 383 -0.92 -5.13 31.62
C MET A 383 -2.05 -4.37 30.91
N VAL A 384 -3.29 -4.85 31.04
CA VAL A 384 -4.44 -4.12 30.48
C VAL A 384 -4.61 -2.76 31.17
N GLU A 385 -4.95 -1.75 30.39
CA GLU A 385 -4.90 -0.33 30.78
C GLU A 385 -5.56 -0.01 32.15
N PRO A 386 -6.75 -0.53 32.51
CA PRO A 386 -7.34 -0.24 33.82
C PRO A 386 -6.52 -0.80 34.99
N PHE A 387 -5.96 -2.00 34.82
CA PHE A 387 -5.10 -2.64 35.82
C PHE A 387 -3.78 -1.90 35.95
N GLU A 388 -3.15 -1.60 34.81
CA GLU A 388 -1.89 -0.86 34.77
C GLU A 388 -2.01 0.51 35.44
N ASN A 389 -3.03 1.29 35.08
CA ASN A 389 -3.26 2.61 35.65
C ASN A 389 -3.46 2.54 37.17
N ALA A 390 -4.16 1.52 37.67
CA ALA A 390 -4.33 1.32 39.11
C ALA A 390 -3.00 0.95 39.81
N ALA A 391 -2.20 0.05 39.24
CA ALA A 391 -0.93 -0.39 39.80
C ALA A 391 0.13 0.73 39.80
N PHE A 392 0.27 1.47 38.69
CA PHE A 392 1.27 2.52 38.55
C PHE A 392 0.91 3.81 39.31
N ASN A 393 -0.36 4.09 39.60
CA ASN A 393 -0.75 5.26 40.39
C ASN A 393 -0.71 5.02 41.91
N ALA A 394 -0.73 3.77 42.36
CA ALA A 394 -0.74 3.42 43.78
C ALA A 394 0.66 3.45 44.41
N LYS A 395 0.76 3.65 45.72
CA LYS A 395 2.05 3.68 46.44
C LYS A 395 2.53 2.25 46.76
N ILE A 396 3.83 2.10 47.03
CA ILE A 396 4.37 0.85 47.54
C ILE A 396 3.65 0.49 48.85
N GLY A 397 3.11 -0.72 48.92
CA GLY A 397 2.30 -1.23 50.02
C GLY A 397 0.79 -1.05 49.87
N ASP A 398 0.32 -0.27 48.89
CA ASP A 398 -1.11 -0.03 48.70
C ASP A 398 -1.83 -1.28 48.17
N ILE A 399 -3.07 -1.46 48.65
CA ILE A 399 -4.02 -2.46 48.15
C ILE A 399 -5.16 -1.71 47.45
N VAL A 400 -5.26 -1.91 46.13
CA VAL A 400 -6.08 -1.13 45.20
C VAL A 400 -7.12 -2.03 44.56
N GLY A 401 -8.36 -1.59 44.51
CA GLY A 401 -9.45 -2.33 43.88
C GLY A 401 -10.81 -2.02 44.51
N PRO A 402 -11.88 -2.69 44.05
CA PRO A 402 -11.87 -3.62 42.92
C PRO A 402 -11.69 -2.89 41.57
N VAL A 403 -10.71 -3.30 40.77
CA VAL A 403 -10.41 -2.76 39.43
C VAL A 403 -11.10 -3.62 38.39
N ARG A 404 -11.92 -3.01 37.54
CA ARG A 404 -12.67 -3.73 36.51
C ARG A 404 -11.86 -3.84 35.22
N THR A 405 -11.80 -5.03 34.64
CA THR A 405 -11.18 -5.29 33.33
C THR A 405 -12.07 -6.23 32.51
N GLN A 406 -11.69 -6.51 31.26
CA GLN A 406 -12.33 -7.54 30.44
C GLN A 406 -12.25 -8.96 31.01
N PHE A 407 -11.39 -9.21 32.01
CA PHE A 407 -11.22 -10.53 32.63
C PHE A 407 -12.01 -10.70 33.92
N GLY A 408 -12.68 -9.64 34.41
CA GLY A 408 -13.37 -9.60 35.69
C GLY A 408 -12.83 -8.51 36.62
N TYR A 409 -13.01 -8.71 37.93
CA TYR A 409 -12.60 -7.76 38.97
C TYR A 409 -11.28 -8.17 39.64
N HIS A 410 -10.41 -7.18 39.83
CA HIS A 410 -9.06 -7.37 40.37
C HIS A 410 -8.85 -6.60 41.67
N ILE A 411 -8.13 -7.19 42.62
CA ILE A 411 -7.47 -6.46 43.71
C ILE A 411 -5.97 -6.54 43.48
N ILE A 412 -5.27 -5.42 43.57
CA ILE A 412 -3.85 -5.29 43.28
C ILE A 412 -3.14 -4.84 44.55
N LYS A 413 -2.08 -5.54 44.95
CA LYS A 413 -1.17 -5.12 46.01
C LYS A 413 0.18 -4.75 45.40
N VAL A 414 0.59 -3.49 45.50
CA VAL A 414 1.89 -3.02 45.00
C VAL A 414 2.97 -3.32 46.03
N GLU A 415 3.97 -4.11 45.65
CA GLU A 415 5.06 -4.54 46.55
C GLU A 415 6.32 -3.69 46.40
N ASP A 416 6.61 -3.24 45.18
CA ASP A 416 7.80 -2.44 44.90
C ASP A 416 7.62 -1.61 43.62
N LYS A 417 8.42 -0.55 43.47
CA LYS A 417 8.51 0.24 42.25
C LYS A 417 9.95 0.57 41.91
N ILE A 418 10.34 0.28 40.68
CA ILE A 418 11.63 0.65 40.12
C ILE A 418 11.39 1.90 39.26
N PRO A 419 11.97 3.06 39.63
CA PRO A 419 11.82 4.26 38.82
C PRO A 419 12.54 4.09 37.48
N ALA A 420 12.11 4.83 36.47
CA ALA A 420 12.84 4.91 35.23
C ALA A 420 14.27 5.40 35.49
N THR A 421 15.27 4.72 34.93
CA THR A 421 16.68 5.14 35.04
C THR A 421 17.33 5.26 33.67
N ASP A 422 18.07 6.36 33.48
CA ASP A 422 18.90 6.57 32.30
C ASP A 422 20.20 5.80 32.45
N LYS A 423 20.51 4.88 31.53
CA LYS A 423 21.86 4.31 31.44
C LYS A 423 22.81 5.41 30.99
N SER A 424 23.91 5.63 31.70
CA SER A 424 24.84 6.71 31.38
C SER A 424 25.61 6.41 30.09
N PHE A 425 26.17 7.45 29.46
CA PHE A 425 27.05 7.30 28.29
C PHE A 425 28.20 6.30 28.55
N GLU A 426 28.78 6.29 29.75
CA GLU A 426 29.88 5.37 30.09
C GLU A 426 29.41 3.91 30.18
N ASP A 427 28.18 3.67 30.65
CA ASP A 427 27.63 2.32 30.79
C ASP A 427 27.37 1.66 29.44
N VAL A 428 27.05 2.46 28.41
CA VAL A 428 26.70 1.97 27.06
C VAL A 428 27.80 2.19 26.02
N LYS A 429 28.92 2.80 26.41
CA LYS A 429 30.00 3.24 25.49
C LYS A 429 30.52 2.11 24.60
N ALA A 430 30.72 0.91 25.16
CA ALA A 430 31.25 -0.24 24.42
C ALA A 430 30.27 -0.74 23.34
N ASP A 431 28.99 -0.86 23.70
CA ASP A 431 27.94 -1.28 22.77
C ASP A 431 27.70 -0.22 21.69
N LEU A 432 27.75 1.06 22.07
CA LEU A 432 27.62 2.18 21.15
C LEU A 432 28.78 2.26 20.16
N ILE A 433 30.01 1.98 20.58
CA ILE A 433 31.16 1.87 19.67
C ILE A 433 30.92 0.76 18.64
N ALA A 434 30.43 -0.40 19.07
CA ALA A 434 30.18 -1.52 18.17
C ALA A 434 29.05 -1.20 17.16
N GLU A 435 27.93 -0.66 17.64
CA GLU A 435 26.80 -0.25 16.80
C GLU A 435 27.21 0.85 15.82
N PHE A 436 27.86 1.91 16.30
CA PHE A 436 28.33 3.02 15.48
C PHE A 436 29.31 2.58 14.40
N LYS A 437 30.28 1.71 14.74
CA LYS A 437 31.23 1.17 13.75
C LYS A 437 30.52 0.39 12.65
N ILE A 438 29.52 -0.42 12.99
CA ILE A 438 28.76 -1.19 12.00
C ILE A 438 27.96 -0.25 11.09
N THR A 439 27.28 0.74 11.66
CA THR A 439 26.50 1.72 10.88
C THR A 439 27.40 2.51 9.92
N GLN A 440 28.54 3.02 10.40
CA GLN A 440 29.46 3.77 9.56
C GLN A 440 30.16 2.89 8.52
N ALA A 441 30.52 1.65 8.87
CA ALA A 441 31.04 0.68 7.92
C ALA A 441 30.04 0.37 6.81
N GLU A 442 28.77 0.22 7.15
CA GLU A 442 27.70 -0.04 6.19
C GLU A 442 27.53 1.13 5.22
N LEU A 443 27.47 2.37 5.73
CA LEU A 443 27.38 3.57 4.90
C LEU A 443 28.59 3.72 3.97
N LYS A 444 29.80 3.51 4.49
CA LYS A 444 31.04 3.55 3.72
C LYS A 444 31.05 2.48 2.62
N ALA A 445 30.72 1.24 2.96
CA ALA A 445 30.68 0.14 2.02
C ALA A 445 29.64 0.37 0.91
N SER A 446 28.46 0.88 1.26
CA SER A 446 27.43 1.25 0.28
C SER A 446 27.95 2.32 -0.68
N ALA A 447 28.63 3.35 -0.17
CA ALA A 447 29.19 4.42 -1.00
C ALA A 447 30.33 3.93 -1.92
N GLU A 448 31.21 3.07 -1.42
CA GLU A 448 32.30 2.45 -2.19
C GLU A 448 31.74 1.58 -3.33
N MET A 449 30.72 0.77 -3.06
CA MET A 449 30.05 -0.07 -4.06
C MET A 449 29.29 0.76 -5.09
N GLN A 450 28.65 1.86 -4.69
CA GLN A 450 27.98 2.79 -5.61
C GLN A 450 28.97 3.52 -6.51
N ASN A 451 30.10 3.95 -5.97
CA ASN A 451 31.16 4.57 -6.76
C ASN A 451 31.73 3.58 -7.80
N ALA A 452 32.02 2.35 -7.39
CA ALA A 452 32.49 1.30 -8.30
C ALA A 452 31.50 1.07 -9.44
N ARG A 453 30.21 0.92 -9.11
CA ARG A 453 29.14 0.76 -10.09
C ARG A 453 29.05 1.96 -11.04
N ASN A 454 29.00 3.18 -10.51
CA ASN A 454 28.91 4.40 -11.32
C ASN A 454 30.09 4.54 -12.30
N GLN A 455 31.30 4.19 -11.88
CA GLN A 455 32.47 4.22 -12.78
C GLN A 455 32.39 3.17 -13.89
N ILE A 456 31.80 2.00 -13.62
CA ILE A 456 31.55 0.99 -14.64
C ILE A 456 30.55 1.51 -15.69
N PHE A 457 29.43 2.10 -15.25
CA PHE A 457 28.36 2.55 -16.15
C PHE A 457 28.66 3.85 -16.89
N TYR A 458 29.22 4.85 -16.20
CA TYR A 458 29.33 6.22 -16.72
C TYR A 458 30.75 6.59 -17.13
N SER A 459 31.77 5.87 -16.65
CA SER A 459 33.19 6.19 -16.93
C SER A 459 33.90 5.14 -17.76
N GLY A 460 33.20 4.09 -18.20
CA GLY A 460 33.75 3.03 -19.07
C GLY A 460 34.81 2.15 -18.41
N LYS A 461 34.90 2.15 -17.07
CA LYS A 461 35.79 1.24 -16.32
C LYS A 461 35.29 -0.19 -16.40
N GLN A 462 36.20 -1.16 -16.29
CA GLN A 462 35.84 -2.57 -16.34
C GLN A 462 35.48 -3.08 -14.94
N PHE A 463 34.55 -4.04 -14.86
CA PHE A 463 34.18 -4.68 -13.59
C PHE A 463 35.41 -5.21 -12.83
N ASN A 464 36.36 -5.79 -13.57
CA ASN A 464 37.58 -6.37 -13.00
C ASN A 464 38.52 -5.34 -12.34
N ASP A 465 38.38 -4.05 -12.65
CA ASP A 465 39.19 -2.98 -12.04
C ASP A 465 38.87 -2.83 -10.54
N PHE A 466 37.72 -3.33 -10.09
CA PHE A 466 37.19 -3.14 -8.74
C PHE A 466 37.21 -4.40 -7.86
N ILE A 467 37.79 -5.51 -8.31
CA ILE A 467 37.85 -6.77 -7.51
C ILE A 467 38.56 -6.57 -6.17
N ASN A 468 39.51 -5.65 -6.07
CA ASN A 468 40.21 -5.34 -4.83
C ASN A 468 39.32 -4.75 -3.73
N LEU A 469 38.10 -4.29 -4.06
CA LEU A 469 37.09 -3.92 -3.06
C LEU A 469 36.49 -5.14 -2.37
N SER A 470 36.52 -6.32 -3.02
CA SER A 470 35.95 -7.54 -2.49
C SER A 470 36.83 -8.10 -1.37
N ASN A 471 36.22 -8.42 -0.22
CA ASN A 471 36.88 -9.14 0.87
C ASN A 471 36.43 -10.62 0.95
N ALA A 472 35.87 -11.14 -0.13
CA ALA A 472 35.39 -12.52 -0.26
C ALA A 472 36.45 -13.49 -0.81
N GLU A 473 36.21 -14.80 -0.70
CA GLU A 473 37.16 -15.83 -1.17
C GLU A 473 37.27 -15.85 -2.70
N SER A 474 36.15 -15.63 -3.40
CA SER A 474 36.05 -15.50 -4.86
C SER A 474 36.96 -14.41 -5.42
N ALA A 475 37.33 -13.39 -4.63
CA ALA A 475 38.26 -12.34 -5.05
C ALA A 475 39.64 -12.91 -5.45
N LYS A 476 40.09 -13.99 -4.79
CA LYS A 476 41.34 -14.69 -5.13
C LYS A 476 41.29 -15.33 -6.52
N ASN A 477 40.09 -15.63 -7.01
CA ASN A 477 39.83 -16.13 -8.35
C ASN A 477 39.31 -15.01 -9.28
N LYS A 478 39.87 -13.81 -9.16
CA LYS A 478 39.48 -12.62 -9.97
C LYS A 478 38.00 -12.26 -9.85
N GLY A 479 37.39 -12.55 -8.70
CA GLY A 479 35.97 -12.30 -8.44
C GLY A 479 35.03 -13.31 -9.07
N LEU A 480 35.51 -14.43 -9.62
CA LEU A 480 34.63 -15.39 -10.29
C LEU A 480 34.02 -16.37 -9.27
N LEU A 481 32.70 -16.40 -9.18
CA LEU A 481 31.96 -17.40 -8.40
C LEU A 481 31.93 -18.75 -9.14
N PRO A 482 31.85 -19.87 -8.39
CA PRO A 482 31.47 -21.16 -8.99
C PRO A 482 30.13 -21.07 -9.72
N VAL A 483 29.95 -21.89 -10.76
CA VAL A 483 28.69 -21.93 -11.51
C VAL A 483 27.56 -22.37 -10.59
N PHE A 484 26.44 -21.65 -10.60
CA PHE A 484 25.28 -21.99 -9.77
C PHE A 484 23.96 -21.80 -10.52
N PHE A 485 22.88 -22.33 -9.99
CA PHE A 485 21.49 -22.09 -10.43
C PHE A 485 20.66 -21.65 -9.22
N ASN A 486 19.41 -21.25 -9.46
CA ASN A 486 18.47 -20.90 -8.40
C ASN A 486 18.11 -22.10 -7.51
N GLY A 487 17.89 -21.87 -6.23
CA GLY A 487 17.48 -22.85 -5.24
C GLY A 487 18.61 -23.25 -4.30
N LYS A 488 18.62 -24.53 -3.90
CA LYS A 488 19.55 -25.05 -2.89
C LYS A 488 20.83 -25.58 -3.51
N ILE A 489 21.95 -25.35 -2.82
CA ILE A 489 23.24 -25.95 -3.12
C ILE A 489 23.16 -27.45 -2.76
N THR A 490 22.91 -28.29 -3.77
CA THR A 490 22.74 -29.74 -3.63
C THR A 490 24.09 -30.48 -3.56
N LYS A 491 24.04 -31.80 -3.43
CA LYS A 491 25.22 -32.69 -3.52
C LYS A 491 25.82 -32.79 -4.94
N ASP A 492 25.15 -32.21 -5.94
CA ASP A 492 25.61 -32.19 -7.33
C ASP A 492 26.74 -31.18 -7.58
N TYR A 493 26.97 -30.28 -6.61
CA TYR A 493 28.07 -29.33 -6.64
C TYR A 493 29.37 -29.99 -6.17
N ASP A 494 30.50 -29.58 -6.75
CA ASP A 494 31.81 -29.90 -6.18
C ASP A 494 31.87 -29.38 -4.72
N PRO A 495 32.39 -30.16 -3.75
CA PRO A 495 32.41 -29.77 -2.35
C PRO A 495 33.09 -28.42 -2.07
N LYS A 496 34.13 -28.06 -2.85
CA LYS A 496 34.82 -26.78 -2.69
C LYS A 496 33.99 -25.63 -3.25
N ASP A 497 33.36 -25.84 -4.40
CA ASP A 497 32.46 -24.86 -5.01
C ASP A 497 31.25 -24.59 -4.09
N ALA A 498 30.67 -25.65 -3.54
CA ALA A 498 29.56 -25.57 -2.60
C ALA A 498 29.94 -24.78 -1.32
N GLN A 499 31.19 -24.90 -0.86
CA GLN A 499 31.68 -24.14 0.30
C GLN A 499 31.75 -22.64 0.00
N ILE A 500 32.26 -22.25 -1.17
CA ILE A 500 32.36 -20.83 -1.58
C ILE A 500 30.96 -20.22 -1.72
N LEU A 501 30.04 -20.92 -2.40
CA LEU A 501 28.67 -20.44 -2.59
C LEU A 501 27.95 -20.27 -1.24
N ARG A 502 28.14 -21.19 -0.29
CA ARG A 502 27.56 -21.08 1.07
C ARG A 502 28.13 -19.91 1.88
N ALA A 503 29.42 -19.65 1.74
CA ALA A 503 30.07 -18.55 2.44
C ALA A 503 29.56 -17.20 1.93
N GLU A 504 29.44 -17.06 0.61
CA GLU A 504 29.27 -15.76 -0.05
C GLU A 504 27.84 -15.42 -0.44
N ILE A 505 27.04 -16.38 -0.90
CA ILE A 505 25.74 -16.06 -1.52
C ILE A 505 24.57 -16.92 -1.02
N ALA A 506 24.78 -17.80 -0.04
CA ALA A 506 23.73 -18.65 0.51
C ALA A 506 23.35 -18.29 1.95
N ASP A 507 22.14 -18.68 2.33
CA ASP A 507 21.62 -18.64 3.70
C ASP A 507 22.16 -19.80 4.56
N PHE A 508 21.69 -19.88 5.81
CA PHE A 508 22.08 -20.94 6.75
C PHE A 508 21.54 -22.33 6.35
N SER A 509 20.51 -22.40 5.50
CA SER A 509 19.94 -23.64 4.99
C SER A 509 20.69 -24.18 3.75
N GLY A 510 21.61 -23.38 3.19
CA GLY A 510 22.32 -23.67 1.96
C GLY A 510 21.54 -23.32 0.70
N ALA A 511 20.47 -22.52 0.80
CA ALA A 511 19.76 -21.92 -0.33
C ALA A 511 20.44 -20.62 -0.77
N ILE A 512 20.52 -20.37 -2.08
CA ILE A 512 21.00 -19.07 -2.58
C ILE A 512 20.07 -17.97 -2.04
N LEU A 513 20.67 -16.86 -1.59
CA LEU A 513 19.93 -15.75 -0.99
C LEU A 513 18.94 -15.18 -2.00
N PRO A 514 17.66 -14.96 -1.64
CA PRO A 514 16.62 -14.52 -2.56
C PRO A 514 16.96 -13.22 -3.30
N GLU A 515 17.67 -12.30 -2.64
CA GLU A 515 18.12 -11.04 -3.22
C GLU A 515 19.15 -11.27 -4.33
N ILE A 516 20.03 -12.25 -4.16
CA ILE A 516 21.03 -12.66 -5.17
C ILE A 516 20.34 -13.36 -6.33
N GLU A 517 19.41 -14.29 -6.06
CA GLU A 517 18.65 -14.95 -7.12
C GLU A 517 17.89 -13.94 -7.99
N LYS A 518 17.17 -13.03 -7.33
CA LYS A 518 16.41 -11.98 -8.02
C LYS A 518 17.32 -11.13 -8.89
N ALA A 519 18.47 -10.70 -8.37
CA ALA A 519 19.39 -9.87 -9.12
C ALA A 519 19.99 -10.63 -10.30
N VAL A 520 20.62 -11.78 -10.06
CA VAL A 520 21.40 -12.50 -11.08
C VAL A 520 20.52 -13.04 -12.20
N PHE A 521 19.39 -13.67 -11.89
CA PHE A 521 18.54 -14.30 -12.91
C PHE A 521 17.64 -13.31 -13.67
N SER A 522 17.65 -12.02 -13.28
CA SER A 522 17.05 -10.94 -14.07
C SER A 522 18.00 -10.29 -15.06
N LEU A 523 19.31 -10.47 -14.89
CA LEU A 523 20.34 -9.80 -15.70
C LEU A 523 20.53 -10.48 -17.04
N LYS A 524 20.80 -9.68 -18.07
CA LYS A 524 21.26 -10.17 -19.36
C LYS A 524 22.75 -10.48 -19.32
N LEU A 525 23.19 -11.26 -20.29
CA LEU A 525 24.62 -11.57 -20.49
C LEU A 525 25.44 -10.26 -20.60
N GLY A 526 26.47 -10.14 -19.77
CA GLY A 526 27.37 -8.98 -19.70
C GLY A 526 26.87 -7.83 -18.82
N GLU A 527 25.62 -7.87 -18.34
CA GLU A 527 25.02 -6.82 -17.53
C GLU A 527 25.49 -6.87 -16.07
N VAL A 528 25.63 -5.69 -15.46
CA VAL A 528 26.03 -5.52 -14.07
C VAL A 528 24.81 -5.18 -13.21
N SER A 529 24.66 -5.87 -12.08
CA SER A 529 23.56 -5.68 -11.14
C SER A 529 23.50 -4.26 -10.57
N GLU A 530 22.34 -3.89 -10.04
CA GLU A 530 22.27 -2.91 -8.95
C GLU A 530 23.04 -3.44 -7.72
N ILE A 531 23.34 -2.57 -6.75
CA ILE A 531 23.96 -3.03 -5.51
C ILE A 531 22.94 -3.87 -4.75
N VAL A 532 23.28 -5.13 -4.50
CA VAL A 532 22.43 -6.06 -3.75
C VAL A 532 22.92 -6.09 -2.31
N LYS A 533 22.09 -5.67 -1.35
CA LYS A 533 22.38 -5.79 0.07
C LYS A 533 21.82 -7.11 0.60
N THR A 534 22.65 -7.90 1.29
CA THR A 534 22.22 -9.14 1.94
C THR A 534 22.74 -9.22 3.38
N ILE A 535 22.44 -10.32 4.08
CA ILE A 535 23.06 -10.63 5.38
C ILE A 535 24.59 -10.79 5.31
N LYS A 536 25.16 -11.06 4.13
CA LYS A 536 26.60 -11.27 3.91
C LYS A 536 27.36 -9.98 3.64
N GLY A 537 26.68 -8.93 3.19
CA GLY A 537 27.30 -7.65 2.83
C GLY A 537 26.63 -7.01 1.62
N PHE A 538 27.37 -6.14 0.94
CA PHE A 538 26.96 -5.57 -0.34
C PHE A 538 27.59 -6.34 -1.49
N HIS A 539 26.78 -6.63 -2.51
CA HIS A 539 27.19 -7.40 -3.67
C HIS A 539 27.04 -6.56 -4.95
N LEU A 540 28.01 -6.69 -5.83
CA LEU A 540 27.90 -6.28 -7.23
C LEU A 540 28.20 -7.51 -8.09
N LEU A 541 27.31 -7.81 -9.03
CA LEU A 541 27.30 -9.07 -9.77
C LEU A 541 27.26 -8.77 -11.26
N LYS A 542 27.97 -9.56 -12.06
CA LYS A 542 27.92 -9.48 -13.52
C LYS A 542 27.79 -10.87 -14.12
N VAL A 543 26.78 -11.10 -14.95
CA VAL A 543 26.57 -12.39 -15.62
C VAL A 543 27.57 -12.51 -16.76
N GLU A 544 28.51 -13.45 -16.65
CA GLU A 544 29.51 -13.73 -17.68
C GLU A 544 29.06 -14.81 -18.66
N GLU A 545 28.23 -15.74 -18.21
CA GLU A 545 27.74 -16.85 -19.03
C GLU A 545 26.43 -17.40 -18.47
N ILE A 546 25.49 -17.78 -19.35
CA ILE A 546 24.27 -18.53 -19.03
C ILE A 546 24.43 -19.91 -19.66
N LEU A 547 24.36 -20.94 -18.84
CA LEU A 547 24.58 -22.33 -19.19
C LEU A 547 23.26 -23.10 -19.13
N GLU A 548 23.13 -24.07 -20.02
CA GLU A 548 21.96 -24.96 -20.08
C GLU A 548 21.74 -25.69 -18.74
N PRO A 549 20.47 -25.94 -18.37
CA PRO A 549 20.09 -26.81 -17.27
C PRO A 549 20.82 -28.16 -17.26
N ILE A 550 21.09 -28.69 -16.07
CA ILE A 550 21.55 -30.08 -15.91
C ILE A 550 20.47 -30.94 -15.29
N GLN A 551 20.55 -32.22 -15.58
CA GLN A 551 19.79 -33.22 -14.83
C GLN A 551 20.29 -33.25 -13.38
N LEU A 552 19.42 -32.92 -12.43
CA LEU A 552 19.69 -33.09 -11.00
C LEU A 552 19.76 -34.58 -10.68
N SER A 553 20.66 -34.99 -9.80
CA SER A 553 20.77 -36.41 -9.43
C SER A 553 19.60 -36.89 -8.57
N TYR A 554 19.45 -38.20 -8.46
CA TYR A 554 18.48 -38.85 -7.56
C TYR A 554 18.93 -38.73 -6.08
N SER A 555 19.03 -37.50 -5.59
CA SER A 555 19.49 -37.12 -4.24
C SER A 555 18.38 -37.29 -3.19
N ASP A 556 18.74 -37.25 -1.91
CA ASP A 556 17.77 -37.36 -0.81
C ASP A 556 16.71 -36.24 -0.84
N GLU A 557 17.09 -35.04 -1.28
CA GLU A 557 16.19 -33.90 -1.43
C GLU A 557 15.18 -34.10 -2.57
N VAL A 558 15.65 -34.61 -3.72
CA VAL A 558 14.78 -34.97 -4.86
C VAL A 558 13.83 -36.10 -4.44
N LYS A 559 14.33 -37.13 -3.74
CA LYS A 559 13.49 -38.21 -3.20
C LYS A 559 12.42 -37.70 -2.26
N GLN A 560 12.75 -36.81 -1.31
CA GLN A 560 11.77 -36.24 -0.38
C GLN A 560 10.71 -35.43 -1.11
N THR A 561 11.09 -34.67 -2.13
CA THR A 561 10.16 -33.88 -2.95
C THR A 561 9.18 -34.79 -3.70
N ILE A 562 9.69 -35.83 -4.35
CA ILE A 562 8.87 -36.83 -5.04
C ILE A 562 7.97 -37.57 -4.06
N LYS A 563 8.52 -38.00 -2.91
CA LYS A 563 7.77 -38.68 -1.86
C LYS A 563 6.60 -37.84 -1.36
N ALA A 564 6.81 -36.56 -1.10
CA ALA A 564 5.75 -35.65 -0.67
C ALA A 564 4.67 -35.47 -1.74
N LYS A 565 5.05 -35.39 -3.02
CA LYS A 565 4.12 -35.28 -4.16
C LYS A 565 3.26 -36.54 -4.28
N LEU A 566 3.88 -37.72 -4.31
CA LEU A 566 3.19 -39.01 -4.39
C LEU A 566 2.30 -39.26 -3.16
N ASP A 567 2.77 -38.93 -1.96
CA ASP A 567 1.97 -39.04 -0.74
C ASP A 567 0.72 -38.14 -0.83
N ALA A 568 0.86 -36.90 -1.26
CA ALA A 568 -0.27 -35.99 -1.45
C ALA A 568 -1.26 -36.52 -2.52
N GLU A 569 -0.78 -37.11 -3.61
CA GLU A 569 -1.63 -37.73 -4.63
C GLU A 569 -2.42 -38.93 -4.09
N GLU A 570 -1.77 -39.82 -3.34
CA GLU A 570 -2.44 -40.98 -2.72
C GLU A 570 -3.45 -40.56 -1.66
N ARG A 571 -3.11 -39.59 -0.81
CA ARG A 571 -4.04 -39.01 0.17
C ARG A 571 -5.27 -38.41 -0.50
N ASN A 572 -5.10 -37.72 -1.62
CA ASN A 572 -6.20 -37.19 -2.43
C ASN A 572 -7.09 -38.29 -3.01
N LYS A 573 -6.52 -39.40 -3.51
CA LYS A 573 -7.27 -40.56 -4.01
C LYS A 573 -8.08 -41.23 -2.89
N LEU A 574 -7.48 -41.38 -1.70
CA LEU A 574 -8.17 -41.93 -0.54
C LEU A 574 -9.32 -41.05 -0.07
N ALA A 575 -9.11 -39.73 0.02
CA ALA A 575 -10.15 -38.77 0.36
C ALA A 575 -11.32 -38.83 -0.64
N ALA A 576 -11.02 -38.91 -1.95
CA ALA A 576 -12.04 -39.06 -2.99
C ALA A 576 -12.86 -40.34 -2.81
N LYS A 577 -12.18 -41.49 -2.69
CA LYS A 577 -12.83 -42.79 -2.51
C LYS A 577 -13.71 -42.81 -1.25
N TYR A 578 -13.22 -42.24 -0.16
CA TYR A 578 -13.95 -42.16 1.09
C TYR A 578 -15.18 -41.25 0.97
N ALA A 579 -15.05 -40.07 0.35
CA ALA A 579 -16.19 -39.15 0.15
C ALA A 579 -17.30 -39.80 -0.69
N GLU A 580 -16.95 -40.50 -1.77
CA GLU A 580 -17.91 -41.25 -2.60
C GLU A 580 -18.58 -42.38 -1.81
N GLN A 581 -17.80 -43.13 -1.01
CA GLN A 581 -18.32 -44.19 -0.15
C GLN A 581 -19.29 -43.63 0.90
N LEU A 582 -18.93 -42.52 1.55
CA LEU A 582 -19.74 -41.85 2.57
C LEU A 582 -21.12 -41.46 2.02
N LYS A 583 -21.17 -40.91 0.80
CA LYS A 583 -22.44 -40.58 0.12
C LYS A 583 -23.25 -41.82 -0.27
N LYS A 584 -22.58 -42.87 -0.75
CA LYS A 584 -23.23 -44.12 -1.16
C LYS A 584 -23.86 -44.86 0.01
N GLU A 585 -23.20 -44.90 1.16
CA GLU A 585 -23.68 -45.54 2.38
C GLU A 585 -24.78 -44.72 3.07
N ASN A 586 -24.81 -43.41 2.85
CA ASN A 586 -25.74 -42.47 3.50
C ASN A 586 -26.47 -41.59 2.46
N PRO A 587 -27.29 -42.16 1.55
CA PRO A 587 -27.83 -41.43 0.40
C PRO A 587 -28.76 -40.27 0.80
N SER A 588 -29.49 -40.41 1.90
CA SER A 588 -30.48 -39.45 2.43
C SER A 588 -30.04 -38.74 3.71
N ALA A 589 -28.77 -38.87 4.12
CA ALA A 589 -28.25 -38.16 5.28
C ALA A 589 -28.08 -36.66 4.98
N ASP A 590 -28.47 -35.84 5.95
CA ASP A 590 -28.07 -34.43 6.06
C ASP A 590 -26.57 -34.31 6.36
N VAL A 591 -26.02 -33.11 6.28
CA VAL A 591 -24.56 -32.93 6.46
C VAL A 591 -24.13 -33.28 7.89
N LEU A 592 -24.98 -33.04 8.90
CA LEU A 592 -24.66 -33.38 10.29
C LEU A 592 -24.51 -34.90 10.48
N LYS A 593 -25.40 -35.71 9.89
CA LYS A 593 -25.26 -37.18 9.90
C LYS A 593 -24.06 -37.68 9.10
N LEU A 594 -23.73 -37.02 7.99
CA LEU A 594 -22.50 -37.34 7.24
C LEU A 594 -21.25 -37.04 8.07
N VAL A 595 -21.28 -35.97 8.86
CA VAL A 595 -20.23 -35.66 9.84
C VAL A 595 -20.17 -36.74 10.92
N GLU A 596 -21.28 -37.16 11.51
CA GLU A 596 -21.28 -38.25 12.50
C GLU A 596 -20.67 -39.54 11.93
N ALA A 597 -21.01 -39.88 10.68
CA ALA A 597 -20.44 -41.03 9.99
C ALA A 597 -18.94 -40.86 9.66
N TYR A 598 -18.48 -39.63 9.42
CA TYR A 598 -17.07 -39.31 9.16
C TYR A 598 -16.21 -39.26 10.44
N THR A 599 -16.76 -38.72 11.52
CA THR A 599 -16.01 -38.19 12.67
C THR A 599 -16.04 -39.11 13.88
N GLN A 600 -15.92 -40.43 13.72
CA GLN A 600 -15.82 -41.38 14.85
C GLN A 600 -14.68 -41.07 15.86
N LYS A 601 -13.88 -40.00 15.67
CA LYS A 601 -12.93 -39.44 16.64
C LYS A 601 -13.00 -37.90 16.66
N GLU A 602 -13.19 -37.36 17.85
CA GLU A 602 -13.16 -35.95 18.24
C GLU A 602 -12.12 -35.11 17.49
N LYS A 603 -12.57 -34.34 16.48
CA LYS A 603 -11.95 -33.08 16.06
C LYS A 603 -13.07 -32.13 15.71
N GLU A 604 -13.21 -31.06 16.49
CA GLU A 604 -14.12 -29.95 16.21
C GLU A 604 -13.70 -29.26 14.90
N SER A 605 -14.22 -29.75 13.77
CA SER A 605 -14.33 -28.94 12.58
C SER A 605 -15.55 -28.04 12.76
N LYS A 606 -15.47 -26.76 12.40
CA LYS A 606 -16.62 -25.86 12.47
C LYS A 606 -17.61 -26.28 11.36
N ILE A 607 -18.57 -27.11 11.74
CA ILE A 607 -19.49 -27.82 10.83
C ILE A 607 -20.63 -26.92 10.35
N SER A 608 -20.98 -25.88 11.11
CA SER A 608 -22.09 -24.98 10.78
C SER A 608 -21.62 -23.55 10.58
N PHE A 609 -22.11 -22.94 9.52
CA PHE A 609 -21.87 -21.57 9.14
C PHE A 609 -23.19 -20.81 9.23
N GLU A 610 -23.29 -19.86 10.15
CA GLU A 610 -24.51 -19.09 10.39
C GLU A 610 -24.40 -17.69 9.77
N GLY A 611 -25.46 -17.29 9.07
CA GLY A 611 -25.72 -15.89 8.72
C GLY A 611 -24.66 -15.22 7.84
N LEU A 612 -24.02 -15.98 6.95
CA LEU A 612 -22.98 -15.47 6.06
C LEU A 612 -23.59 -14.65 4.91
N PRO A 613 -22.98 -13.51 4.53
CA PRO A 613 -23.38 -12.79 3.32
C PRO A 613 -23.29 -13.68 2.09
N TYR A 614 -24.32 -13.64 1.25
CA TYR A 614 -24.43 -14.36 0.00
C TYR A 614 -24.88 -13.40 -1.10
N SER A 615 -24.08 -13.31 -2.16
CA SER A 615 -24.42 -12.55 -3.36
C SER A 615 -24.86 -13.47 -4.47
N LYS A 616 -25.91 -13.07 -5.22
CA LYS A 616 -26.31 -13.76 -6.47
C LYS A 616 -25.30 -13.54 -7.61
N ASN A 617 -24.40 -12.57 -7.45
CA ASN A 617 -23.34 -12.20 -8.38
C ASN A 617 -21.98 -12.50 -7.72
N PRO A 618 -21.42 -13.71 -7.84
CA PRO A 618 -20.15 -14.07 -7.22
C PRO A 618 -19.03 -13.09 -7.58
N GLY A 619 -18.26 -12.67 -6.57
CA GLY A 619 -17.21 -11.65 -6.71
C GLY A 619 -17.69 -10.20 -6.71
N PHE A 620 -19.00 -9.96 -6.54
CA PHE A 620 -19.56 -8.64 -6.32
C PHE A 620 -20.48 -8.65 -5.10
N ALA A 621 -20.08 -8.02 -4.00
CA ALA A 621 -21.04 -7.49 -3.04
C ALA A 621 -21.69 -6.22 -3.60
N ALA A 622 -22.91 -5.90 -3.17
CA ALA A 622 -23.63 -4.72 -3.65
C ALA A 622 -22.86 -3.39 -3.44
N ASN A 623 -21.92 -3.36 -2.49
CA ASN A 623 -21.08 -2.21 -2.14
C ASN A 623 -19.74 -2.14 -2.92
N GLU A 624 -19.28 -3.22 -3.57
CA GLU A 624 -17.91 -3.33 -4.10
C GLU A 624 -17.69 -2.60 -5.45
N LEU A 625 -18.76 -2.28 -6.20
CA LEU A 625 -18.66 -1.61 -7.50
C LEU A 625 -18.05 -0.21 -7.43
N PHE A 626 -18.17 0.48 -6.29
CA PHE A 626 -17.82 1.90 -6.14
C PHE A 626 -16.50 2.16 -5.45
N GLU A 627 -16.15 1.35 -4.45
CA GLU A 627 -14.92 1.58 -3.71
C GLU A 627 -13.68 1.27 -4.53
N GLY A 628 -13.81 0.58 -5.69
CA GLY A 628 -12.70 0.25 -6.58
C GLY A 628 -11.58 -0.55 -5.92
N LEU A 629 -11.83 -1.04 -4.70
CA LEU A 629 -10.83 -1.65 -3.84
C LEU A 629 -10.84 -3.16 -3.93
N GLY A 630 -11.96 -3.83 -4.27
CA GLY A 630 -12.00 -5.30 -4.40
C GLY A 630 -11.25 -6.02 -3.27
N LEU A 631 -11.22 -5.43 -2.07
CA LEU A 631 -10.46 -5.95 -0.96
C LEU A 631 -11.34 -7.01 -0.31
N PHE A 632 -10.90 -8.25 -0.40
CA PHE A 632 -11.30 -9.28 0.55
C PHE A 632 -11.19 -8.67 1.96
N SER A 633 -12.28 -8.70 2.73
CA SER A 633 -12.24 -8.30 4.14
C SER A 633 -11.18 -9.13 4.89
N ASP A 634 -10.60 -8.57 5.96
CA ASP A 634 -9.53 -9.19 6.76
C ASP A 634 -9.91 -10.53 7.42
N ASN A 635 -11.16 -10.97 7.28
CA ASN A 635 -11.65 -12.29 7.67
C ASN A 635 -11.94 -13.21 6.46
N GLY A 636 -11.35 -12.90 5.30
CA GLY A 636 -11.45 -13.56 4.00
C GLY A 636 -11.20 -15.07 4.01
N ARG A 637 -12.20 -15.81 4.46
CA ARG A 637 -12.37 -17.23 4.10
C ARG A 637 -12.37 -17.28 2.58
N THR A 638 -11.32 -17.87 2.03
CA THR A 638 -11.03 -17.95 0.59
C THR A 638 -12.31 -18.21 -0.20
N TYR A 639 -12.65 -17.35 -1.16
CA TYR A 639 -13.74 -17.65 -2.09
C TYR A 639 -13.39 -18.94 -2.84
N VAL A 640 -14.20 -19.97 -2.66
CA VAL A 640 -14.07 -21.25 -3.36
C VAL A 640 -15.23 -21.34 -4.36
N SER A 641 -14.93 -21.17 -5.64
CA SER A 641 -15.95 -21.05 -6.70
C SER A 641 -16.84 -22.30 -6.79
N GLU A 642 -16.30 -23.48 -6.48
CA GLU A 642 -17.05 -24.72 -6.46
C GLU A 642 -18.07 -24.76 -5.29
N ILE A 643 -17.72 -24.21 -4.12
CA ILE A 643 -18.63 -24.06 -2.98
C ILE A 643 -19.75 -23.09 -3.33
N HIS A 644 -19.40 -21.94 -3.91
CA HIS A 644 -20.40 -20.96 -4.35
C HIS A 644 -21.35 -21.57 -5.41
N THR A 645 -20.81 -22.31 -6.38
CA THR A 645 -21.60 -22.99 -7.41
C THR A 645 -22.56 -24.02 -6.80
N ALA A 646 -22.10 -24.78 -5.80
CA ALA A 646 -22.94 -25.74 -5.08
C ALA A 646 -24.12 -25.04 -4.36
N LEU A 647 -23.84 -23.94 -3.64
CA LEU A 647 -24.87 -23.14 -2.98
C LEU A 647 -25.86 -22.52 -3.99
N ALA A 648 -25.36 -21.93 -5.07
CA ALA A 648 -26.20 -21.34 -6.11
C ALA A 648 -27.12 -22.38 -6.78
N ASN A 649 -26.62 -23.60 -7.02
CA ASN A 649 -27.43 -24.67 -7.58
C ASN A 649 -28.48 -25.20 -6.60
N LEU A 650 -28.17 -25.27 -5.30
CA LEU A 650 -29.17 -25.58 -4.27
C LEU A 650 -30.29 -24.53 -4.27
N LEU A 651 -29.93 -23.25 -4.24
CA LEU A 651 -30.88 -22.13 -4.15
C LEU A 651 -31.75 -21.92 -5.40
N LYS A 652 -31.38 -22.48 -6.57
CA LYS A 652 -32.23 -22.45 -7.79
C LYS A 652 -33.51 -23.30 -7.67
N GLY A 653 -33.57 -24.25 -6.74
CA GLY A 653 -34.72 -25.11 -6.52
C GLY A 653 -35.18 -25.12 -5.06
N ASP A 654 -36.02 -26.09 -4.69
CA ASP A 654 -36.33 -26.35 -3.27
C ASP A 654 -35.08 -26.89 -2.58
N TRP A 655 -34.34 -26.02 -1.90
CA TRP A 655 -33.06 -26.33 -1.25
C TRP A 655 -33.22 -27.06 0.09
N LYS A 656 -34.43 -27.04 0.67
CA LYS A 656 -34.67 -27.63 1.99
C LYS A 656 -34.42 -29.13 1.94
N ASN A 657 -33.65 -29.63 2.92
CA ASN A 657 -33.25 -31.04 3.05
C ASN A 657 -32.43 -31.59 1.87
N LYS A 658 -31.71 -30.73 1.13
CA LYS A 658 -30.83 -31.16 0.05
C LYS A 658 -29.36 -30.94 0.39
N VAL A 659 -28.57 -31.97 0.12
CA VAL A 659 -27.12 -31.94 0.26
C VAL A 659 -26.47 -31.91 -1.13
N ALA A 660 -25.63 -30.91 -1.39
CA ALA A 660 -24.72 -30.88 -2.52
C ALA A 660 -23.41 -31.57 -2.13
N GLY A 661 -23.00 -32.61 -2.88
CA GLY A 661 -21.75 -33.33 -2.66
C GLY A 661 -21.84 -34.84 -2.95
N PRO A 662 -20.69 -35.52 -3.10
CA PRO A 662 -19.35 -34.97 -2.95
C PRO A 662 -18.93 -34.11 -4.16
N PHE A 663 -18.23 -33.01 -3.93
CA PHE A 663 -17.55 -32.24 -4.98
C PHE A 663 -16.16 -31.81 -4.53
N LYS A 664 -15.24 -31.64 -5.47
CA LYS A 664 -13.82 -31.40 -5.19
C LYS A 664 -13.48 -29.90 -5.21
N THR A 665 -12.58 -29.49 -4.31
CA THR A 665 -11.90 -28.19 -4.31
C THR A 665 -10.39 -28.40 -4.14
N GLN A 666 -9.61 -27.32 -4.05
CA GLN A 666 -8.18 -27.40 -3.68
C GLN A 666 -7.93 -27.92 -2.26
N PHE A 667 -8.92 -27.86 -1.36
CA PHE A 667 -8.80 -28.27 0.04
C PHE A 667 -9.22 -29.73 0.29
N GLY A 668 -9.91 -30.36 -0.66
CA GLY A 668 -10.42 -31.72 -0.51
C GLY A 668 -11.81 -31.90 -1.12
N TRP A 669 -12.61 -32.75 -0.50
CA TRP A 669 -13.95 -33.09 -0.96
C TRP A 669 -15.02 -32.57 0.00
N HIS A 670 -16.08 -31.97 -0.53
CA HIS A 670 -17.03 -31.18 0.23
C HIS A 670 -18.45 -31.72 0.12
N PHE A 671 -19.20 -31.56 1.22
CA PHE A 671 -20.66 -31.67 1.27
C PHE A 671 -21.25 -30.43 1.91
N ILE A 672 -22.32 -29.89 1.34
CA ILE A 672 -22.96 -28.66 1.80
C ILE A 672 -24.47 -28.82 1.82
N GLU A 673 -25.10 -28.27 2.84
CA GLU A 673 -26.56 -28.23 3.02
C GLU A 673 -26.97 -26.85 3.53
N VAL A 674 -27.86 -26.17 2.82
CA VAL A 674 -28.41 -24.88 3.25
C VAL A 674 -29.40 -25.11 4.38
N THR A 675 -29.18 -24.45 5.52
CA THR A 675 -30.05 -24.52 6.70
C THR A 675 -30.99 -23.32 6.78
N ASP A 676 -30.56 -22.15 6.33
CA ASP A 676 -31.38 -20.95 6.24
C ASP A 676 -30.95 -20.04 5.07
N TYR A 677 -31.91 -19.31 4.51
CA TYR A 677 -31.67 -18.35 3.44
C TYR A 677 -32.59 -17.14 3.57
N GLU A 678 -32.04 -16.04 4.07
CA GLU A 678 -32.71 -14.75 4.15
C GLU A 678 -32.41 -13.95 2.86
N ASN A 679 -33.44 -13.60 2.11
CA ASN A 679 -33.31 -12.79 0.90
C ASN A 679 -34.12 -11.49 0.97
N ASN A 680 -33.91 -10.59 0.00
CA ASN A 680 -34.60 -9.28 -0.06
C ASN A 680 -34.41 -8.46 1.22
N ARG A 681 -33.17 -8.44 1.72
CA ARG A 681 -32.79 -7.71 2.92
C ARG A 681 -32.47 -6.26 2.54
N TYR A 682 -32.85 -5.32 3.40
CA TYR A 682 -32.62 -3.88 3.18
C TYR A 682 -32.19 -3.21 4.48
N GLU A 683 -31.38 -2.17 4.37
CA GLU A 683 -31.10 -1.29 5.51
C GLU A 683 -32.40 -0.63 5.97
N SER A 684 -32.64 -0.54 7.29
CA SER A 684 -33.88 0.03 7.81
C SER A 684 -33.94 1.55 7.58
N PHE A 685 -35.14 2.09 7.41
CA PHE A 685 -35.34 3.52 7.21
C PHE A 685 -34.67 4.37 8.30
N ASP A 686 -34.77 3.96 9.57
CA ASP A 686 -34.18 4.70 10.68
C ASP A 686 -32.66 4.83 10.59
N LEU A 687 -31.99 3.85 9.99
CA LEU A 687 -30.53 3.88 9.80
C LEU A 687 -30.13 4.78 8.63
N VAL A 688 -30.92 4.82 7.56
CA VAL A 688 -30.54 5.52 6.32
C VAL A 688 -31.23 6.88 6.12
N LYS A 689 -32.17 7.27 6.97
CA LYS A 689 -32.99 8.49 6.77
C LYS A 689 -32.18 9.76 6.57
N ASP A 690 -31.07 9.93 7.29
CA ASP A 690 -30.24 11.13 7.16
C ASP A 690 -29.43 11.12 5.86
N SER A 691 -28.89 9.95 5.47
CA SER A 691 -28.25 9.77 4.17
C SER A 691 -29.22 9.99 3.01
N VAL A 692 -30.45 9.48 3.11
CA VAL A 692 -31.52 9.73 2.11
C VAL A 692 -31.82 11.22 2.02
N ARG A 693 -31.92 11.93 3.15
CA ARG A 693 -32.12 13.38 3.16
C ARG A 693 -30.96 14.12 2.48
N GLN A 694 -29.72 13.75 2.77
CA GLN A 694 -28.53 14.33 2.15
C GLN A 694 -28.52 14.14 0.63
N MET A 695 -28.89 12.94 0.15
CA MET A 695 -28.99 12.62 -1.29
C MET A 695 -30.09 13.45 -1.99
N LEU A 696 -31.19 13.76 -1.29
CA LEU A 696 -32.30 14.55 -1.82
C LEU A 696 -32.01 16.05 -1.84
N VAL A 697 -31.30 16.57 -0.84
CA VAL A 697 -31.09 18.01 -0.70
C VAL A 697 -29.80 18.48 -1.38
N LEU A 698 -28.72 17.67 -1.30
CA LEU A 698 -27.38 18.01 -1.80
C LEU A 698 -26.81 19.32 -1.24
N GLU A 699 -27.29 19.75 -0.08
CA GLU A 699 -26.85 20.94 0.63
C GLU A 699 -26.78 20.62 2.13
N ALA A 700 -25.61 20.89 2.73
CA ALA A 700 -25.39 20.65 4.15
C ALA A 700 -26.04 21.75 5.00
N ASN A 701 -26.60 21.39 6.15
CA ASN A 701 -27.07 22.36 7.13
C ASN A 701 -25.88 22.90 7.98
N GLN A 702 -26.13 23.91 8.82
CA GLN A 702 -25.07 24.53 9.62
C GLN A 702 -24.41 23.55 10.60
N ALA A 703 -25.17 22.61 11.17
CA ALA A 703 -24.64 21.63 12.12
C ALA A 703 -23.70 20.63 11.42
N GLU A 704 -24.04 20.20 10.20
CA GLU A 704 -23.19 19.33 9.38
C GLU A 704 -21.89 20.02 8.96
N VAL A 705 -21.97 21.31 8.58
CA VAL A 705 -20.78 22.12 8.27
C VAL A 705 -19.87 22.28 9.49
N GLN A 706 -20.45 22.59 10.66
CA GLN A 706 -19.71 22.70 11.91
C GLN A 706 -19.03 21.38 12.26
N LYS A 707 -19.77 20.27 12.19
CA LYS A 707 -19.25 18.93 12.46
C LYS A 707 -18.08 18.58 11.54
N PHE A 708 -18.23 18.79 10.23
CA PHE A 708 -17.16 18.55 9.27
C PHE A 708 -15.91 19.37 9.58
N TYR A 709 -16.07 20.66 9.91
CA TYR A 709 -14.95 21.52 10.29
C TYR A 709 -14.23 21.00 11.54
N GLU A 710 -14.96 20.56 12.56
CA GLU A 710 -14.41 20.05 13.81
C GLU A 710 -13.66 18.74 13.63
N GLU A 711 -14.21 17.82 12.83
CA GLU A 711 -13.60 16.52 12.54
C GLU A 711 -12.37 16.63 11.61
N ASN A 712 -12.28 17.70 10.82
CA ASN A 712 -11.23 17.90 9.82
C ASN A 712 -10.34 19.13 10.10
N LYS A 713 -10.22 19.57 11.37
CA LYS A 713 -9.47 20.78 11.74
C LYS A 713 -8.04 20.83 11.20
N GLU A 714 -7.38 19.68 11.12
CA GLU A 714 -6.02 19.57 10.59
C GLU A 714 -5.91 19.97 9.12
N GLN A 715 -6.95 19.72 8.30
CA GLN A 715 -6.98 20.14 6.90
C GLN A 715 -7.03 21.67 6.73
N PHE A 716 -7.44 22.38 7.79
CA PHE A 716 -7.52 23.83 7.84
C PHE A 716 -6.38 24.46 8.65
N ALA A 717 -5.37 23.67 9.02
CA ALA A 717 -4.19 24.16 9.71
C ALA A 717 -3.43 25.17 8.83
N VAL A 718 -3.05 26.29 9.44
CA VAL A 718 -2.16 27.28 8.86
C VAL A 718 -0.81 27.08 9.52
N PRO A 719 0.21 26.58 8.79
CA PRO A 719 1.53 26.42 9.37
C PRO A 719 2.10 27.80 9.73
N ALA A 720 2.85 27.87 10.84
CA ALA A 720 3.62 29.07 11.13
C ALA A 720 4.54 29.38 9.94
N SER A 721 4.58 30.63 9.51
CA SER A 721 5.48 31.06 8.44
C SER A 721 6.08 32.43 8.68
N ARG A 722 7.27 32.65 8.14
CA ARG A 722 7.98 33.93 8.19
C ARG A 722 8.44 34.34 6.80
N GLU A 723 8.32 35.62 6.48
CA GLU A 723 8.95 36.18 5.29
C GLU A 723 10.43 36.43 5.54
N VAL A 724 11.27 35.82 4.72
CA VAL A 724 12.73 35.93 4.79
C VAL A 724 13.33 36.24 3.43
N ARG A 725 14.53 36.81 3.42
CA ARG A 725 15.43 36.76 2.26
C ARG A 725 16.48 35.70 2.51
N GLN A 726 16.94 35.02 1.47
CA GLN A 726 17.94 33.96 1.61
C GLN A 726 19.16 34.16 0.72
N ILE A 727 20.27 33.61 1.18
CA ILE A 727 21.50 33.35 0.43
C ILE A 727 21.75 31.86 0.50
N ILE A 728 21.80 31.18 -0.65
CA ILE A 728 22.11 29.75 -0.74
C ILE A 728 23.52 29.60 -1.31
N ALA A 729 24.49 29.28 -0.48
CA ALA A 729 25.88 29.07 -0.91
C ALA A 729 26.15 27.58 -1.18
N SER A 730 26.83 27.28 -2.28
CA SER A 730 27.23 25.90 -2.65
C SER A 730 28.30 25.28 -1.74
N SER A 731 28.97 26.08 -0.91
CA SER A 731 30.01 25.61 0.01
C SER A 731 30.01 26.41 1.31
N GLU A 732 30.47 25.78 2.37
CA GLU A 732 30.58 26.38 3.71
C GLU A 732 31.50 27.60 3.70
N LYS A 733 32.61 27.53 2.94
CA LYS A 733 33.55 28.64 2.78
C LYS A 733 32.84 29.89 2.22
N ASN A 734 32.09 29.74 1.14
CA ASN A 734 31.37 30.84 0.52
C ASN A 734 30.28 31.39 1.45
N ALA A 735 29.63 30.51 2.21
CA ALA A 735 28.62 30.91 3.19
C ALA A 735 29.24 31.72 4.33
N ASN A 736 30.37 31.28 4.88
CA ASN A 736 31.09 32.00 5.92
C ASN A 736 31.62 33.36 5.42
N GLU A 737 32.15 33.42 4.20
CA GLU A 737 32.56 34.70 3.59
C GLU A 737 31.37 35.66 3.41
N ALA A 738 30.22 35.15 2.94
CA ALA A 738 29.00 35.94 2.83
C ALA A 738 28.55 36.46 4.21
N TYR A 739 28.53 35.59 5.23
CA TYR A 739 28.17 35.93 6.60
C TYR A 739 29.10 36.99 7.21
N ASP A 740 30.42 36.86 7.03
CA ASP A 740 31.41 37.83 7.51
C ASP A 740 31.23 39.21 6.88
N ARG A 741 30.87 39.27 5.59
CA ARG A 741 30.58 40.52 4.88
C ARG A 741 29.30 41.17 5.39
N LEU A 742 28.26 40.39 5.67
CA LEU A 742 27.05 40.88 6.32
C LEU A 742 27.35 41.45 7.71
N ASN A 743 28.20 40.79 8.51
CA ASN A 743 28.62 41.28 9.83
C ASN A 743 29.42 42.59 9.77
N LYS A 744 30.07 42.88 8.65
CA LYS A 744 30.75 44.16 8.37
C LYS A 744 29.80 45.26 7.90
N GLY A 745 28.49 44.98 7.81
CA GLY A 745 27.46 45.95 7.45
C GLY A 745 27.16 46.05 5.95
N GLU A 746 27.59 45.09 5.14
CA GLU A 746 27.25 45.05 3.72
C GLU A 746 25.77 44.68 3.48
N ILE A 747 25.19 45.21 2.40
CA ILE A 747 23.75 45.07 2.10
C ILE A 747 23.42 43.64 1.67
N PHE A 748 22.47 42.99 2.37
CA PHE A 748 22.08 41.59 2.17
C PHE A 748 21.81 41.21 0.71
N VAL A 749 21.02 42.00 -0.02
CA VAL A 749 20.66 41.73 -1.43
C VAL A 749 21.88 41.77 -2.36
N LEU A 750 22.91 42.58 -2.06
CA LEU A 750 24.13 42.64 -2.86
C LEU A 750 25.03 41.42 -2.60
N ILE A 751 25.10 40.97 -1.35
CA ILE A 751 25.80 39.72 -0.98
C ILE A 751 25.08 38.52 -1.61
N ALA A 752 23.76 38.49 -1.55
CA ALA A 752 22.96 37.43 -2.15
C ALA A 752 23.24 37.27 -3.65
N LYS A 753 23.25 38.37 -4.42
CA LYS A 753 23.61 38.34 -5.85
C LYS A 753 25.01 37.80 -6.15
N SER A 754 25.93 37.88 -5.19
CA SER A 754 27.32 37.48 -5.37
C SER A 754 27.58 36.02 -4.94
N TYR A 755 26.87 35.52 -3.93
CA TYR A 755 27.15 34.24 -3.30
C TYR A 755 26.01 33.21 -3.42
N SER A 756 24.80 33.64 -3.75
CA SER A 756 23.65 32.75 -3.82
C SER A 756 23.59 32.02 -5.16
N ILE A 757 23.34 30.71 -5.12
CA ILE A 757 23.30 29.83 -6.31
C ILE A 757 21.91 29.71 -6.93
N ASP A 758 20.88 30.32 -6.33
CA ASP A 758 19.49 30.36 -6.80
C ASP A 758 19.25 31.41 -7.92
N GLY A 759 20.33 32.01 -8.44
CA GLY A 759 20.31 32.80 -9.67
C GLY A 759 19.44 34.06 -9.58
N VAL A 760 18.40 34.15 -10.41
CA VAL A 760 17.52 35.33 -10.50
C VAL A 760 16.75 35.59 -9.19
N GLN A 761 16.58 34.56 -8.35
CA GLN A 761 15.88 34.64 -7.07
C GLN A 761 16.79 35.05 -5.90
N ALA A 762 18.09 35.26 -6.13
CA ALA A 762 19.05 35.60 -5.09
C ALA A 762 18.63 36.83 -4.27
N GLY A 763 18.38 36.62 -2.97
CA GLY A 763 17.99 37.68 -2.04
C GLY A 763 16.56 38.20 -2.22
N THR A 764 15.73 37.52 -3.01
CA THR A 764 14.29 37.81 -3.10
C THR A 764 13.58 37.43 -1.81
N LEU A 765 12.46 38.10 -1.55
CA LEU A 765 11.61 37.81 -0.39
C LEU A 765 10.84 36.52 -0.66
N THR A 766 10.92 35.58 0.27
CA THR A 766 10.25 34.29 0.19
C THR A 766 9.57 33.95 1.51
N THR A 767 8.52 33.13 1.46
CA THR A 767 7.82 32.64 2.65
C THR A 767 8.41 31.30 3.05
N MET A 768 8.97 31.22 4.26
CA MET A 768 9.39 29.96 4.87
C MET A 768 8.29 29.44 5.80
N GLU A 769 7.76 28.25 5.51
CA GLU A 769 6.76 27.56 6.32
C GLU A 769 7.43 26.53 7.24
N LYS A 770 7.07 26.55 8.52
CA LYS A 770 7.53 25.59 9.52
C LYS A 770 7.08 24.18 9.12
N GLY A 771 8.01 23.24 9.01
CA GLY A 771 7.76 21.86 8.54
C GLY A 771 8.00 21.60 7.04
N LYS A 772 8.19 22.64 6.21
CA LYS A 772 8.61 22.50 4.79
C LYS A 772 10.10 22.77 4.55
N VAL A 773 10.84 23.09 5.61
CA VAL A 773 12.29 23.31 5.61
C VAL A 773 12.95 22.42 6.67
N SER A 774 14.26 22.20 6.60
CA SER A 774 14.95 21.36 7.59
C SER A 774 14.79 21.92 9.01
N THR A 775 14.79 21.03 10.00
CA THR A 775 14.60 21.38 11.41
C THR A 775 15.58 22.46 11.87
N GLU A 776 16.84 22.33 11.47
CA GLU A 776 17.92 23.26 11.85
C GLU A 776 17.71 24.65 11.25
N LEU A 777 17.22 24.73 10.01
CA LEU A 777 16.93 26.01 9.36
C LEU A 777 15.68 26.65 9.97
N ALA A 778 14.65 25.87 10.29
CA ALA A 778 13.46 26.35 10.99
C ALA A 778 13.83 26.92 12.38
N GLU A 779 14.58 26.17 13.18
CA GLU A 779 15.01 26.65 14.51
C GLU A 779 15.82 27.95 14.41
N ALA A 780 16.75 28.03 13.45
CA ALA A 780 17.57 29.22 13.23
C ALA A 780 16.73 30.43 12.82
N VAL A 781 15.74 30.27 11.91
CA VAL A 781 14.89 31.37 11.42
C VAL A 781 13.89 31.85 12.48
N TRP A 782 13.34 30.94 13.29
CA TRP A 782 12.38 31.31 14.34
C TRP A 782 13.05 31.94 15.58
N ALA A 783 14.35 31.72 15.77
CA ALA A 783 15.15 32.41 16.79
C ALA A 783 15.46 33.89 16.44
N LEU A 784 15.24 34.32 15.19
CA LEU A 784 15.57 35.69 14.75
C LEU A 784 14.54 36.72 15.23
N THR A 785 15.02 37.92 15.55
CA THR A 785 14.21 39.15 15.56
C THR A 785 14.29 39.85 14.20
N LYS A 786 13.30 40.67 13.85
CA LYS A 786 13.27 41.41 12.56
C LYS A 786 14.59 42.12 12.28
N GLY A 787 15.12 41.95 11.07
CA GLY A 787 16.39 42.52 10.61
C GLY A 787 17.63 41.67 10.94
N GLN A 788 17.49 40.59 11.70
CA GLN A 788 18.58 39.63 11.92
C GLN A 788 18.64 38.57 10.84
N TYR A 789 19.83 37.99 10.67
CA TYR A 789 20.04 36.85 9.79
C TYR A 789 20.72 35.69 10.52
N THR A 790 20.46 34.46 10.06
CA THR A 790 21.05 33.25 10.64
C THR A 790 22.56 33.21 10.41
N LYS A 791 23.27 32.40 11.22
CA LYS A 791 24.56 31.85 10.77
C LYS A 791 24.34 30.94 9.54
N PRO A 792 25.38 30.60 8.77
CA PRO A 792 25.25 29.59 7.72
C PRO A 792 24.69 28.28 8.28
N VAL A 793 23.50 27.90 7.81
CA VAL A 793 22.84 26.65 8.19
C VAL A 793 22.99 25.64 7.06
N LYS A 794 23.51 24.46 7.34
CA LYS A 794 23.66 23.41 6.33
C LYS A 794 22.29 22.81 5.98
N THR A 795 21.99 22.68 4.69
CA THR A 795 20.77 22.08 4.14
C THR A 795 21.11 21.12 3.00
N PRO A 796 20.17 20.28 2.51
CA PRO A 796 20.40 19.42 1.35
C PRO A 796 20.78 20.18 0.06
N TYR A 797 20.47 21.47 -0.03
CA TYR A 797 20.70 22.31 -1.21
C TYR A 797 21.92 23.23 -1.07
N GLY A 798 22.70 23.10 0.01
CA GLY A 798 23.83 23.97 0.33
C GLY A 798 23.68 24.66 1.69
N TYR A 799 24.42 25.74 1.89
CA TYR A 799 24.41 26.51 3.14
C TYR A 799 23.51 27.73 3.01
N VAL A 800 22.51 27.86 3.88
CA VAL A 800 21.51 28.92 3.87
C VAL A 800 21.82 29.96 4.93
N ILE A 801 21.82 31.23 4.54
CA ILE A 801 21.73 32.38 5.44
C ILE A 801 20.38 33.04 5.19
N ALA A 802 19.51 33.07 6.19
CA ALA A 802 18.17 33.65 6.07
C ALA A 802 18.06 34.94 6.90
N LEU A 803 17.63 36.04 6.28
CA LEU A 803 17.31 37.33 6.90
C LEU A 803 15.82 37.44 7.14
N TYR A 804 15.40 37.66 8.39
CA TYR A 804 13.99 37.82 8.73
C TYR A 804 13.49 39.26 8.54
N GLU A 805 12.46 39.46 7.71
CA GLU A 805 11.94 40.79 7.32
C GLU A 805 10.72 41.23 8.14
N GLY A 806 10.28 40.41 9.10
CA GLY A 806 9.35 40.81 10.15
C GLY A 806 7.88 40.51 9.91
N ASN A 807 7.52 39.89 8.78
CA ASN A 807 6.15 39.39 8.59
C ASN A 807 6.13 37.93 9.06
N GLU A 808 5.33 37.66 10.11
CA GLU A 808 5.12 36.34 10.67
C GLU A 808 3.63 36.01 10.65
N VAL A 809 3.30 34.84 10.12
CA VAL A 809 1.99 34.21 10.28
C VAL A 809 2.15 33.18 11.39
N LEU A 810 1.39 33.35 12.47
CA LEU A 810 1.39 32.41 13.58
C LEU A 810 0.69 31.11 13.15
N GLU A 811 1.11 30.02 13.78
CA GLU A 811 0.41 28.75 13.66
C GLU A 811 -1.03 28.89 14.16
N GLY A 812 -1.97 28.30 13.43
CA GLY A 812 -3.37 28.34 13.79
C GLY A 812 -4.23 27.47 12.89
N THR A 813 -5.54 27.66 12.97
CA THR A 813 -6.52 26.99 12.12
C THR A 813 -7.38 28.06 11.47
N ARG A 814 -7.60 27.97 10.16
CA ARG A 814 -8.52 28.91 9.48
C ARG A 814 -9.89 28.81 10.14
N PRO A 815 -10.50 29.93 10.55
CA PRO A 815 -11.80 29.89 11.24
C PRO A 815 -12.90 29.41 10.29
N LEU A 816 -13.95 28.80 10.83
CA LEU A 816 -15.00 28.17 10.03
C LEU A 816 -15.61 29.11 8.97
N ASN A 817 -15.85 30.38 9.32
CA ASN A 817 -16.43 31.37 8.41
C ASN A 817 -15.60 31.62 7.14
N GLU A 818 -14.28 31.38 7.17
CA GLU A 818 -13.41 31.52 5.99
C GLU A 818 -13.43 30.29 5.09
N VAL A 819 -13.73 29.11 5.63
CA VAL A 819 -13.67 27.83 4.91
C VAL A 819 -15.05 27.22 4.65
N GLU A 820 -16.12 27.79 5.20
CA GLU A 820 -17.49 27.29 5.12
C GLU A 820 -17.96 27.02 3.69
N VAL A 821 -17.69 27.92 2.74
CA VAL A 821 -18.08 27.73 1.33
C VAL A 821 -17.40 26.51 0.73
N GLY A 822 -16.12 26.30 1.05
CA GLY A 822 -15.35 25.13 0.60
C GLY A 822 -15.89 23.83 1.21
N ILE A 823 -16.19 23.85 2.51
CA ILE A 823 -16.79 22.71 3.21
C ILE A 823 -18.14 22.33 2.59
N ARG A 824 -19.01 23.32 2.34
CA ARG A 824 -20.31 23.08 1.68
C ARG A 824 -20.15 22.48 0.30
N GLN A 825 -19.16 22.91 -0.48
CA GLN A 825 -18.87 22.34 -1.79
C GLN A 825 -18.38 20.89 -1.68
N GLN A 826 -17.51 20.58 -0.71
CA GLN A 826 -17.04 19.22 -0.46
C GLN A 826 -18.17 18.28 -0.02
N LEU A 827 -18.99 18.70 0.95
CA LEU A 827 -20.15 17.93 1.40
C LEU A 827 -21.15 17.70 0.27
N ARG A 828 -21.40 18.70 -0.59
CA ARG A 828 -22.25 18.53 -1.77
C ARG A 828 -21.71 17.48 -2.74
N GLN A 829 -20.40 17.46 -2.97
CA GLN A 829 -19.76 16.43 -3.79
C GLN A 829 -19.90 15.04 -3.15
N GLN A 830 -19.68 14.94 -1.84
CA GLN A 830 -19.86 13.70 -1.09
C GLN A 830 -21.30 13.18 -1.17
N TYR A 831 -22.30 14.02 -0.89
CA TYR A 831 -23.72 13.64 -0.96
C TYR A 831 -24.13 13.22 -2.38
N SER A 832 -23.60 13.89 -3.39
CA SER A 832 -23.82 13.53 -4.80
C SER A 832 -23.22 12.17 -5.14
N MET A 833 -22.03 11.87 -4.61
CA MET A 833 -21.40 10.56 -4.78
C MET A 833 -22.23 9.46 -4.11
N SER A 834 -22.65 9.66 -2.85
CA SER A 834 -23.48 8.68 -2.14
C SER A 834 -24.83 8.41 -2.83
N ALA A 835 -25.43 9.44 -3.44
CA ALA A 835 -26.64 9.28 -4.25
C ALA A 835 -26.40 8.41 -5.49
N PHE A 836 -25.23 8.54 -6.12
CA PHE A 836 -24.82 7.76 -7.28
C PHE A 836 -24.49 6.30 -6.89
N GLU A 837 -23.72 6.12 -5.83
CA GLU A 837 -23.34 4.81 -5.29
C GLU A 837 -24.58 3.98 -4.95
N SER A 838 -25.49 4.54 -4.15
CA SER A 838 -26.75 3.88 -3.78
C SER A 838 -27.61 3.54 -5.01
N PHE A 839 -27.65 4.41 -6.02
CA PHE A 839 -28.39 4.16 -7.25
C PHE A 839 -27.86 2.93 -8.01
N PHE A 840 -26.56 2.87 -8.26
CA PHE A 840 -25.95 1.74 -8.99
C PHE A 840 -25.89 0.46 -8.15
N LYS A 841 -25.73 0.57 -6.83
CA LYS A 841 -25.97 -0.55 -5.90
C LYS A 841 -27.36 -1.13 -6.11
N GLY A 842 -28.38 -0.27 -6.25
CA GLY A 842 -29.75 -0.69 -6.57
C GLY A 842 -29.90 -1.31 -7.95
N LEU A 843 -29.18 -0.84 -8.97
CA LEU A 843 -29.16 -1.46 -10.30
C LEU A 843 -28.53 -2.85 -10.24
N LEU A 844 -27.39 -2.99 -9.57
CA LEU A 844 -26.69 -4.27 -9.41
C LEU A 844 -27.54 -5.28 -8.64
N ALA A 845 -28.26 -4.85 -7.59
CA ALA A 845 -29.16 -5.71 -6.82
C ALA A 845 -30.29 -6.32 -7.68
N LYS A 846 -30.65 -5.67 -8.79
CA LYS A 846 -31.63 -6.18 -9.77
C LYS A 846 -30.99 -6.95 -10.92
N ALA A 847 -29.70 -6.74 -11.16
CA ALA A 847 -28.98 -7.33 -12.28
C ALA A 847 -28.47 -8.74 -11.97
N TYR A 848 -28.24 -9.51 -13.03
CA TYR A 848 -27.56 -10.79 -12.99
C TYR A 848 -26.24 -10.68 -13.75
N VAL A 849 -25.12 -10.98 -13.07
CA VAL A 849 -23.78 -10.89 -13.62
C VAL A 849 -23.12 -12.26 -13.57
N THR A 850 -22.70 -12.77 -14.72
CA THR A 850 -21.90 -14.00 -14.79
C THR A 850 -20.49 -13.70 -15.27
N ARG A 851 -19.53 -14.40 -14.66
CA ARG A 851 -18.10 -14.29 -14.94
C ARG A 851 -17.60 -15.62 -15.52
N ASN A 852 -16.70 -15.55 -16.49
CA ASN A 852 -15.93 -16.69 -16.94
C ASN A 852 -14.64 -16.77 -16.14
N ASP A 853 -14.72 -17.30 -14.92
CA ASP A 853 -13.59 -17.35 -13.96
C ASP A 853 -12.35 -18.05 -14.52
N LYS A 854 -12.54 -18.99 -15.46
CA LYS A 854 -11.42 -19.65 -16.14
C LYS A 854 -10.67 -18.68 -17.04
N LEU A 855 -11.35 -17.92 -17.90
CA LEU A 855 -10.72 -16.90 -18.73
C LEU A 855 -10.14 -15.76 -17.90
N ILE A 856 -10.81 -15.36 -16.83
CA ILE A 856 -10.34 -14.35 -15.88
C ILE A 856 -9.06 -14.81 -15.19
N LYS A 857 -8.93 -16.09 -14.83
CA LYS A 857 -7.72 -16.65 -14.20
C LYS A 857 -6.58 -16.88 -15.20
N GLU A 858 -6.90 -17.25 -16.43
CA GLU A 858 -5.92 -17.40 -17.52
C GLU A 858 -5.31 -16.06 -17.94
N MET A 859 -6.10 -14.98 -17.89
CA MET A 859 -5.68 -13.60 -18.10
C MET A 859 -4.93 -13.04 -16.88
#